data_AF-A0AAN6MMW8-F1
#
_entry.id   AF-A0AAN6MMW8-F1
#
_cell.length_a   1.000
_cell.length_b   1.000
_cell.length_c   1.000
_cell.angle_alpha   90.00
_cell.angle_beta   90.00
_cell.angle_gamma   90.00
#
_symmetry.space_group_name_H-M   'P 1'
#
loop_
_entity.id
_entity.type
_entity.pdbx_description
1 polymer ?
#
loop_
_entity_poly.entity_id
_entity_poly.type
_entity_poly.pdbx_seq_one_letter_code
_entity_poly.pdbx_strand_id
1 'polypeptide(L)'
;MDNNNSTSADNGGGGGDNGVVNWVALVVSLVALLGTVAQVLQQYIASATGYSNCDETVMGSWHKSKKRKFRGTELRFEVQFETPVIFVCPPSNTKGPIKNKPIYIVDGTKESLENTLTLLPKDEEAQRQSLQESGVHTADNERASWVLLLSQLQSMEKDSHEWQQQHYNGGAARPDPVAGFQTHTLAVALQAKKRSWDTMPAGVIKPYATTAMCHLLEIAAMMGIHWMEFDRSRDRYRAEGNGYMLTGTDVPDLGVMFTFRISGKSRFQDNRVIPVDEVKELCCGFVSTLFRGGDTDMRRLEFPNEDPKDLSFLQLGSMDEIAETMVLIGCNTDTANYFRNPKAKHGHLFPVPFELLGMLGKTLHIRDSAFRMLPNPTPYHWDKNFFNLRRLVREYGKKIGDSDSDLPLIPRIEQLTNDAMVLTKALDLDKNSTTPGYSMPLLNLLHDVLDKCDKSLKATDRDLVRMVVREHFQEVLKLINDKSGVEVEVDNKSITSDKQPAEHFDELTAASPETRQEAFMELYFFKVLSQVRERAVLSYARRRTTQYAPSLRSRAPSVDSTQEPKLASPPLSASATATTPSSRPVSPAPPQLKTGDSNHSVPALQVQAPDRAPQEYRGEDATTTLEEDATAVWCTLVLRMLCWLLLHDFHKRDVQIPKSELLGSRLPVYIA
;
A
#
# COMPACT_ATOMS: atom_id res chain seq x y z
N MET A 1 -58.19 103.74 -16.90
CA MET A 1 -57.76 103.39 -15.53
C MET A 1 -56.51 102.51 -15.66
N ASP A 2 -55.40 103.01 -16.20
CA ASP A 2 -54.54 104.12 -15.74
C ASP A 2 -53.97 103.90 -14.34
N ASN A 3 -52.73 103.39 -14.29
CA ASN A 3 -51.55 104.09 -13.75
C ASN A 3 -50.38 103.09 -13.70
N ASN A 4 -49.44 103.12 -14.65
CA ASN A 4 -48.18 103.87 -14.60
C ASN A 4 -47.45 103.79 -13.25
N ASN A 5 -46.34 103.04 -13.23
CA ASN A 5 -45.09 103.65 -12.81
C ASN A 5 -43.90 103.03 -13.54
N SER A 6 -43.22 103.88 -14.30
CA SER A 6 -41.97 103.70 -15.01
C SER A 6 -40.78 103.86 -14.06
N THR A 7 -39.81 102.95 -14.14
CA THR A 7 -38.41 103.34 -13.88
C THR A 7 -37.46 102.49 -14.71
N SER A 8 -36.61 103.22 -15.42
CA SER A 8 -35.64 102.79 -16.41
C SER A 8 -34.42 102.08 -15.81
N ALA A 9 -33.70 101.41 -16.71
CA ALA A 9 -32.45 100.69 -16.53
C ALA A 9 -31.41 101.33 -15.60
N ASP A 10 -30.68 100.48 -14.88
CA ASP A 10 -29.27 100.74 -14.59
C ASP A 10 -28.44 99.46 -14.80
N ASN A 11 -27.44 99.58 -15.65
CA ASN A 11 -26.47 98.57 -16.02
C ASN A 11 -25.20 98.89 -15.22
N GLY A 12 -25.09 98.35 -14.01
CA GLY A 12 -23.98 98.60 -13.09
C GLY A 12 -23.15 97.34 -12.89
N GLY A 13 -22.02 97.24 -13.60
CA GLY A 13 -21.00 96.24 -13.35
C GLY A 13 -20.40 96.36 -11.95
N GLY A 14 -20.46 95.28 -11.18
CA GLY A 14 -19.75 95.09 -9.92
C GLY A 14 -18.75 93.95 -10.03
N GLY A 15 -17.64 94.18 -10.71
CA GLY A 15 -16.49 93.27 -10.71
C GLY A 15 -15.79 93.30 -9.35
N GLY A 16 -15.98 92.25 -8.56
CA GLY A 16 -15.35 92.10 -7.24
C GLY A 16 -15.26 90.66 -6.73
N ASP A 17 -16.17 89.76 -7.11
CA ASP A 17 -16.23 88.39 -6.57
C ASP A 17 -15.71 87.29 -7.51
N ASN A 18 -15.47 87.59 -8.79
CA ASN A 18 -15.01 86.59 -9.76
C ASN A 18 -13.62 86.03 -9.40
N GLY A 19 -12.77 86.83 -8.77
CA GLY A 19 -11.45 86.40 -8.32
C GLY A 19 -11.52 85.41 -7.16
N VAL A 20 -12.37 85.68 -6.17
CA VAL A 20 -12.57 84.82 -4.99
C VAL A 20 -13.27 83.53 -5.38
N VAL A 21 -14.33 83.61 -6.20
CA VAL A 21 -15.04 82.44 -6.71
C VAL A 21 -14.14 81.56 -7.56
N ASN A 22 -13.30 82.13 -8.43
CA ASN A 22 -12.33 81.35 -9.23
C ASN A 22 -11.25 80.71 -8.36
N TRP A 23 -10.76 81.41 -7.32
CA TRP A 23 -9.78 80.85 -6.39
C TRP A 23 -10.36 79.71 -5.57
N VAL A 24 -11.59 79.88 -5.06
CA VAL A 24 -12.31 78.83 -4.32
C VAL A 24 -12.59 77.64 -5.23
N ALA A 25 -13.03 77.86 -6.48
CA ALA A 25 -13.22 76.79 -7.45
C ALA A 25 -11.93 76.02 -7.75
N LEU A 26 -10.79 76.73 -7.86
CA LEU A 26 -9.48 76.12 -8.07
C LEU A 26 -9.06 75.25 -6.88
N VAL A 27 -9.22 75.75 -5.65
CA VAL A 27 -8.95 74.97 -4.43
C VAL A 27 -9.85 73.75 -4.34
N VAL A 28 -11.16 73.90 -4.59
CA VAL A 28 -12.11 72.79 -4.58
C VAL A 28 -11.77 71.75 -5.65
N SER A 29 -11.39 72.19 -6.85
CA SER A 29 -10.96 71.29 -7.94
C SER A 29 -9.68 70.54 -7.61
N LEU A 30 -8.72 71.19 -6.92
CA LEU A 30 -7.46 70.57 -6.49
C LEU A 30 -7.71 69.53 -5.39
N VAL A 31 -8.56 69.84 -4.41
CA VAL A 31 -8.95 68.90 -3.35
C VAL A 31 -9.72 67.72 -3.94
N ALA A 32 -10.64 67.97 -4.88
CA ALA A 32 -11.35 66.92 -5.60
C ALA A 32 -10.39 66.04 -6.41
N LEU A 33 -9.42 66.63 -7.11
CA LEU A 33 -8.39 65.92 -7.86
C LEU A 33 -7.55 65.04 -6.93
N LEU A 34 -7.05 65.58 -5.81
CA LEU A 34 -6.32 64.81 -4.81
C LEU A 34 -7.16 63.66 -4.23
N GLY A 35 -8.45 63.91 -3.98
CA GLY A 35 -9.40 62.88 -3.56
C GLY A 35 -9.56 61.77 -4.59
N THR A 36 -9.71 62.11 -5.87
CA THR A 36 -9.82 61.12 -6.95
C THR A 36 -8.52 60.35 -7.16
N VAL A 37 -7.36 61.00 -7.07
CA VAL A 37 -6.05 60.34 -7.14
C VAL A 37 -5.86 59.39 -5.95
N ALA A 38 -6.24 59.80 -4.75
CA ALA A 38 -6.20 58.93 -3.57
C ALA A 38 -7.16 57.74 -3.69
N GLN A 39 -8.37 57.94 -4.20
CA GLN A 39 -9.34 56.87 -4.46
C GLN A 39 -8.84 55.88 -5.51
N VAL A 40 -8.27 56.37 -6.62
CA VAL A 40 -7.66 55.53 -7.66
C VAL A 40 -6.46 54.78 -7.09
N LEU A 41 -5.61 55.44 -6.30
CA LEU A 41 -4.46 54.80 -5.66
C LEU A 41 -4.91 53.74 -4.64
N GLN A 42 -5.97 54.00 -3.87
CA GLN A 42 -6.55 53.04 -2.94
C GLN A 42 -7.11 51.82 -3.68
N GLN A 43 -7.87 52.02 -4.76
CA GLN A 43 -8.36 50.92 -5.61
C GLN A 43 -7.20 50.15 -6.25
N TYR A 44 -6.14 50.85 -6.64
CA TYR A 44 -4.94 50.27 -7.23
C TYR A 44 -4.13 49.42 -6.24
N ILE A 45 -3.99 49.87 -4.99
CA ILE A 45 -3.35 49.11 -3.91
C ILE A 45 -4.23 47.92 -3.50
N ALA A 46 -5.55 48.09 -3.48
CA ALA A 46 -6.51 47.04 -3.19
C ALA A 46 -6.63 46.00 -4.32
N SER A 47 -6.13 46.29 -5.52
CA SER A 47 -6.19 45.37 -6.67
C SER A 47 -5.40 44.07 -6.48
N ALA A 48 -4.48 44.03 -5.51
CA ALA A 48 -3.72 42.83 -5.15
C ALA A 48 -4.57 41.88 -4.27
N THR A 49 -5.66 41.36 -4.85
CA THR A 49 -6.54 40.39 -4.19
C THR A 49 -5.74 39.16 -3.72
N GLY A 50 -5.96 38.74 -2.48
CA GLY A 50 -5.30 37.56 -1.90
C GLY A 50 -3.89 37.77 -1.38
N TYR A 51 -3.36 39.01 -1.39
CA TYR A 51 -2.03 39.29 -0.87
C TYR A 51 -1.87 38.93 0.63
N SER A 52 -2.91 39.17 1.42
CA SER A 52 -2.98 38.80 2.85
C SER A 52 -3.09 37.29 3.06
N ASN A 53 -3.73 36.58 2.13
CA ASN A 53 -3.91 35.13 2.20
C ASN A 53 -2.62 34.36 1.90
N CYS A 54 -1.55 35.06 1.54
CA CYS A 54 -0.21 34.52 1.30
C CYS A 54 0.81 35.10 2.30
N ASP A 55 0.38 35.49 3.50
CA ASP A 55 1.27 35.95 4.58
C ASP A 55 1.95 34.79 5.33
N GLU A 56 2.88 35.14 6.22
CA GLU A 56 3.67 34.18 7.01
C GLU A 56 2.80 33.32 7.93
N THR A 57 1.68 33.85 8.43
CA THR A 57 0.69 33.10 9.22
C THR A 57 0.06 31.96 8.42
N VAL A 58 -0.18 32.18 7.12
CA VAL A 58 -0.85 31.20 6.24
C VAL A 58 0.14 30.18 5.67
N MET A 59 1.26 30.65 5.11
CA MET A 59 2.19 29.80 4.34
C MET A 59 3.50 29.46 5.07
N GLY A 60 3.71 29.97 6.29
CA GLY A 60 5.00 29.84 6.98
C GLY A 60 6.13 30.47 6.18
N SER A 61 7.33 29.87 6.20
CA SER A 61 8.51 30.38 5.48
C SER A 61 8.34 30.48 3.96
N TRP A 62 7.33 29.83 3.37
CA TRP A 62 7.01 29.93 1.95
C TRP A 62 6.47 31.31 1.54
N HIS A 63 6.02 32.15 2.49
CA HIS A 63 5.59 33.53 2.20
C HIS A 63 6.70 34.36 1.54
N LYS A 64 7.98 34.01 1.76
CA LYS A 64 9.15 34.66 1.13
C LYS A 64 9.13 34.58 -0.39
N SER A 65 8.39 33.62 -0.96
CA SER A 65 8.19 33.48 -2.40
C SER A 65 7.18 34.47 -2.99
N LYS A 66 6.37 35.12 -2.15
CA LYS A 66 5.30 36.04 -2.57
C LYS A 66 5.86 37.29 -3.25
N LYS A 67 5.33 37.62 -4.43
CA LYS A 67 5.70 38.80 -5.22
C LYS A 67 4.48 39.45 -5.84
N ARG A 68 4.48 40.78 -5.91
CA ARG A 68 3.50 41.56 -6.70
C ARG A 68 4.07 41.77 -8.10
N LYS A 69 3.36 41.34 -9.13
CA LYS A 69 3.74 41.54 -10.54
C LYS A 69 2.73 42.47 -11.20
N PHE A 70 3.21 43.58 -11.77
CA PHE A 70 2.33 44.50 -12.48
C PHE A 70 1.93 43.92 -13.85
N ARG A 71 0.62 43.89 -14.14
CA ARG A 71 0.06 43.54 -15.45
C ARG A 71 -0.41 44.79 -16.16
N GLY A 72 0.45 45.36 -17.00
CA GLY A 72 0.14 46.61 -17.73
C GLY A 72 -1.06 46.52 -18.67
N THR A 73 -1.41 45.33 -19.15
CA THR A 73 -2.58 45.09 -20.01
C THR A 73 -3.92 45.25 -19.29
N GLU A 74 -3.94 44.97 -17.99
CA GLU A 74 -5.14 45.01 -17.14
C GLU A 74 -5.08 46.13 -16.10
N LEU A 75 -3.99 46.91 -16.09
CA LEU A 75 -3.69 47.98 -15.14
C LEU A 75 -3.85 47.57 -13.66
N ARG A 76 -3.46 46.33 -13.30
CA ARG A 76 -3.56 45.80 -11.93
C ARG A 76 -2.33 45.00 -11.50
N PHE A 77 -2.20 44.75 -10.20
CA PHE A 77 -1.20 43.84 -9.66
C PHE A 77 -1.72 42.41 -9.56
N GLU A 78 -0.93 41.48 -10.06
CA GLU A 78 -1.09 40.05 -9.84
C GLU A 78 -0.24 39.61 -8.63
N VAL A 79 -0.82 38.82 -7.74
CA VAL A 79 -0.10 38.20 -6.63
C VAL A 79 0.41 36.84 -7.08
N GLN A 80 1.74 36.69 -7.15
CA GLN A 80 2.41 35.43 -7.46
C GLN A 80 3.07 34.85 -6.21
N PHE A 81 3.00 33.54 -6.05
CA PHE A 81 3.59 32.82 -4.92
C PHE A 81 4.00 31.40 -5.35
N GLU A 82 4.74 30.70 -4.50
CA GLU A 82 5.10 29.30 -4.73
C GLU A 82 4.42 28.37 -3.72
N THR A 83 4.00 27.20 -4.18
CA THR A 83 3.43 26.12 -3.36
C THR A 83 4.13 24.81 -3.67
N PRO A 84 4.23 23.87 -2.73
CA PRO A 84 4.90 22.60 -2.98
C PRO A 84 4.05 21.68 -3.88
N VAL A 85 4.73 21.03 -4.81
CA VAL A 85 4.27 19.77 -5.41
C VAL A 85 4.96 18.65 -4.65
N ILE A 86 4.18 17.90 -3.87
CA ILE A 86 4.67 16.83 -2.99
C ILE A 86 4.50 15.50 -3.71
N PHE A 87 5.50 14.64 -3.66
CA PHE A 87 5.47 13.31 -4.25
C PHE A 87 6.41 12.38 -3.50
N VAL A 88 6.34 11.08 -3.77
CA VAL A 88 7.19 10.07 -3.14
C VAL A 88 8.08 9.42 -4.19
N CYS A 89 9.36 9.29 -3.89
CA CYS A 89 10.34 8.70 -4.77
C CYS A 89 11.54 8.13 -3.99
N PRO A 90 12.38 7.30 -4.63
CA PRO A 90 13.68 6.95 -4.05
C PRO A 90 14.52 8.20 -3.78
N PRO A 91 15.35 8.23 -2.71
CA PRO A 91 16.27 9.35 -2.42
C PRO A 91 17.21 9.72 -3.56
N SER A 92 17.56 8.74 -4.42
CA SER A 92 18.43 8.92 -5.59
C SER A 92 17.72 9.47 -6.83
N ASN A 93 16.43 9.81 -6.73
CA ASN A 93 15.64 10.23 -7.89
C ASN A 93 16.03 11.63 -8.39
N THR A 94 16.25 11.74 -9.70
CA THR A 94 16.63 12.99 -10.38
C THR A 94 15.52 13.55 -11.27
N LYS A 95 14.41 12.81 -11.46
CA LYS A 95 13.31 13.19 -12.36
C LYS A 95 12.04 13.49 -11.55
N GLY A 96 11.65 14.76 -11.52
CA GLY A 96 10.47 15.22 -10.79
C GLY A 96 9.29 15.56 -11.70
N PRO A 97 8.08 15.75 -11.13
CA PRO A 97 6.88 16.17 -11.87
C PRO A 97 7.04 17.50 -12.64
N ILE A 98 7.87 18.43 -12.13
CA ILE A 98 8.14 19.72 -12.74
C ILE A 98 9.50 19.68 -13.44
N LYS A 99 9.48 19.86 -14.76
CA LYS A 99 10.69 19.93 -15.60
C LYS A 99 11.58 21.09 -15.17
N ASN A 100 12.89 20.85 -15.13
CA ASN A 100 13.92 21.85 -14.86
C ASN A 100 13.81 22.56 -13.50
N LYS A 101 13.20 21.91 -12.50
CA LYS A 101 13.16 22.39 -11.12
C LYS A 101 13.91 21.42 -10.20
N PRO A 102 14.67 21.94 -9.21
CA PRO A 102 15.36 21.09 -8.25
C PRO A 102 14.35 20.28 -7.44
N ILE A 103 14.72 19.05 -7.10
CA ILE A 103 13.98 18.17 -6.20
C ILE A 103 14.61 18.29 -4.83
N TYR A 104 13.80 18.56 -3.81
CA TYR A 104 14.24 18.60 -2.42
C TYR A 104 13.67 17.38 -1.70
N ILE A 105 14.56 16.54 -1.18
CA ILE A 105 14.18 15.36 -0.39
C ILE A 105 13.97 15.78 1.06
N VAL A 106 12.91 15.25 1.68
CA VAL A 106 12.61 15.44 3.10
C VAL A 106 13.35 14.37 3.89
N ASP A 107 14.44 14.75 4.57
CA ASP A 107 15.29 13.82 5.33
C ASP A 107 15.49 14.20 6.82
N GLY A 108 14.82 15.25 7.31
CA GLY A 108 14.92 15.72 8.69
C GLY A 108 16.21 16.49 9.04
N THR A 109 17.15 16.65 8.10
CA THR A 109 18.38 17.42 8.32
C THR A 109 18.13 18.93 8.30
N LYS A 110 19.09 19.71 8.83
CA LYS A 110 19.05 21.17 8.76
C LYS A 110 19.03 21.69 7.33
N GLU A 111 19.80 21.08 6.44
CA GLU A 111 19.83 21.42 5.01
C GLU A 111 18.47 21.16 4.35
N SER A 112 17.83 20.02 4.65
CA SER A 112 16.49 19.71 4.18
C SER A 112 15.44 20.71 4.68
N LEU A 113 15.48 21.12 5.94
CA LEU A 113 14.58 22.13 6.50
C LEU A 113 14.70 23.49 5.75
N GLU A 114 15.92 23.93 5.49
CA GLU A 114 16.19 25.17 4.74
C GLU A 114 15.71 25.07 3.28
N ASN A 115 16.06 23.98 2.59
CA ASN A 115 15.71 23.74 1.19
C ASN A 115 14.19 23.58 0.97
N THR A 116 13.49 23.01 1.95
CA THR A 116 12.04 22.81 1.91
C THR A 116 11.24 23.97 2.51
N LEU A 117 11.93 25.03 2.97
CA LEU A 117 11.32 26.18 3.66
C LEU A 117 10.39 25.74 4.80
N THR A 118 10.85 24.78 5.60
CA THR A 118 10.06 24.14 6.66
C THR A 118 10.71 24.38 8.03
N LEU A 119 9.89 24.48 9.07
CA LEU A 119 10.32 24.55 10.46
C LEU A 119 9.91 23.25 11.17
N LEU A 120 10.64 22.88 12.22
CA LEU A 120 10.22 21.77 13.07
C LEU A 120 8.99 22.16 13.91
N PRO A 121 8.19 21.21 14.41
CA PRO A 121 6.94 21.51 15.10
C PRO A 121 7.08 22.48 16.29
N LYS A 122 8.14 22.35 17.09
CA LYS A 122 8.42 23.25 18.23
C LYS A 122 8.73 24.67 17.79
N ASP A 123 9.57 24.82 16.76
CA ASP A 123 9.95 26.13 16.23
C ASP A 123 8.76 26.79 15.53
N GLU A 124 7.92 25.97 14.90
CA GLU A 124 6.69 26.39 14.26
C GLU A 124 5.64 26.88 15.27
N GLU A 125 5.49 26.19 16.40
CA GLU A 125 4.63 26.62 17.51
C GLU A 125 5.11 27.93 18.13
N ALA A 126 6.43 28.08 18.36
CA ALA A 126 7.02 29.30 18.89
C ALA A 126 6.85 30.49 17.93
N GLN A 127 7.07 30.28 16.63
CA GLN A 127 6.80 31.29 15.60
C GLN A 127 5.33 31.70 15.59
N ARG A 128 4.41 30.73 15.71
CA ARG A 128 2.98 31.03 15.74
C ARG A 128 2.59 31.84 16.98
N GLN A 129 3.13 31.50 18.15
CA GLN A 129 2.88 32.23 19.39
C GLN A 129 3.38 33.68 19.30
N SER A 130 4.57 33.92 18.77
CA SER A 130 5.11 35.28 18.63
C SER A 130 4.30 36.15 17.65
N LEU A 131 3.74 35.55 16.60
CA LEU A 131 2.82 36.24 15.69
C LEU A 131 1.46 36.53 16.37
N GLN A 132 0.99 35.64 17.25
CA GLN A 132 -0.29 35.78 17.97
C GLN A 132 -0.23 36.78 19.13
N GLU A 133 0.92 36.99 19.78
CA GLU A 133 1.07 38.04 20.80
C GLU A 133 0.79 39.46 20.24
N SER A 134 0.69 39.60 18.91
CA SER A 134 0.30 40.84 18.22
C SER A 134 -1.20 40.95 17.84
N GLY A 135 -2.07 39.97 18.14
CA GLY A 135 -3.50 39.98 17.78
C GLY A 135 -4.39 38.90 18.44
N VAL A 136 -5.69 39.23 18.63
CA VAL A 136 -6.71 38.53 19.45
C VAL A 136 -6.74 36.99 19.34
N HIS A 137 -6.77 36.31 20.50
CA HIS A 137 -7.00 34.87 20.67
C HIS A 137 -8.39 34.42 20.16
N THR A 138 -8.46 33.92 18.93
CA THR A 138 -9.56 33.03 18.50
C THR A 138 -9.00 31.79 17.81
N ALA A 139 -9.79 30.72 17.72
CA ALA A 139 -9.36 29.43 17.19
C ALA A 139 -8.88 29.58 15.73
N ASP A 140 -7.56 29.51 15.56
CA ASP A 140 -6.88 29.95 14.36
C ASP A 140 -6.78 28.81 13.34
N ASN A 141 -7.72 28.82 12.39
CA ASN A 141 -7.75 27.98 11.21
C ASN A 141 -7.14 28.75 10.01
N GLU A 142 -6.22 29.70 10.18
CA GLU A 142 -5.68 30.48 9.05
C GLU A 142 -4.56 29.78 8.30
N ARG A 143 -3.77 28.93 8.98
CA ARG A 143 -2.63 28.23 8.36
C ARG A 143 -3.05 27.18 7.33
N ALA A 144 -2.28 27.05 6.26
CA ALA A 144 -2.44 25.97 5.29
C ALA A 144 -1.98 24.63 5.90
N SER A 145 -2.78 23.59 5.72
CA SER A 145 -2.54 22.27 6.33
C SER A 145 -1.34 21.54 5.73
N TRP A 146 -0.96 21.84 4.49
CA TRP A 146 0.27 21.28 3.91
C TRP A 146 1.55 21.80 4.59
N VAL A 147 1.53 22.98 5.22
CA VAL A 147 2.66 23.49 6.02
C VAL A 147 2.87 22.58 7.23
N LEU A 148 1.77 22.27 7.93
CA LEU A 148 1.77 21.34 9.05
C LEU A 148 2.26 19.96 8.61
N LEU A 149 1.78 19.46 7.46
CA LEU A 149 2.23 18.18 6.91
C LEU A 149 3.75 18.15 6.69
N LEU A 150 4.33 19.17 6.05
CA LEU A 150 5.77 19.23 5.81
C LEU A 150 6.58 19.24 7.12
N SER A 151 6.13 20.00 8.11
CA SER A 151 6.73 20.04 9.45
C SER A 151 6.72 18.66 10.12
N GLN A 152 5.59 17.95 10.06
CA GLN A 152 5.48 16.61 10.62
C GLN A 152 6.31 15.57 9.85
N LEU A 153 6.44 15.69 8.53
CA LEU A 153 7.31 14.82 7.74
C LEU A 153 8.80 15.02 8.07
N GLN A 154 9.25 16.26 8.29
CA GLN A 154 10.60 16.53 8.76
C GLN A 154 10.83 15.98 10.17
N SER A 155 9.86 16.16 11.08
CA SER A 155 9.92 15.60 12.43
C SER A 155 9.98 14.07 12.39
N MET A 156 9.21 13.42 11.52
CA MET A 156 9.22 11.97 11.34
C MET A 156 10.61 11.44 11.02
N GLU A 157 11.29 12.00 10.02
CA GLU A 157 12.64 11.54 9.64
C GLU A 157 13.66 11.83 10.75
N LYS A 158 13.57 13.01 11.38
CA LYS A 158 14.46 13.37 12.50
C LYS A 158 14.28 12.46 13.72
N ASP A 159 13.05 12.30 14.20
CA ASP A 159 12.72 11.54 15.41
C ASP A 159 13.04 10.04 15.23
N SER A 160 12.76 9.50 14.03
CA SER A 160 13.08 8.11 13.71
C SER A 160 14.59 7.87 13.58
N HIS A 161 15.34 8.83 13.03
CA HIS A 161 16.79 8.76 12.99
C HIS A 161 17.41 8.79 14.40
N GLU A 162 16.96 9.72 15.26
CA GLU A 162 17.42 9.80 16.66
C GLU A 162 17.10 8.51 17.44
N TRP A 163 15.93 7.93 17.22
CA TRP A 163 15.55 6.66 17.85
C TRP A 163 16.36 5.46 17.35
N GLN A 164 16.64 5.38 16.05
CA GLN A 164 17.50 4.33 15.49
C GLN A 164 18.95 4.45 16.00
N GLN A 165 19.47 5.68 16.16
CA GLN A 165 20.79 5.90 16.76
C GLN A 165 20.90 5.33 18.20
N GLN A 166 19.83 5.40 18.99
CA GLN A 166 19.80 4.82 20.34
C GLN A 166 19.99 3.29 20.30
N HIS A 167 19.48 2.61 19.26
CA HIS A 167 19.67 1.18 19.08
C HIS A 167 21.13 0.81 18.80
N TYR A 168 21.85 1.65 18.06
CA TYR A 168 23.27 1.43 17.80
C TYR A 168 24.13 1.67 19.04
N ASN A 169 23.80 2.70 19.82
CA ASN A 169 24.55 3.04 21.03
C ASN A 169 24.34 2.03 22.16
N GLY A 170 23.22 1.30 22.17
CA GLY A 170 22.93 0.24 23.15
C GLY A 170 23.55 -1.12 22.84
N GLY A 171 24.18 -1.29 21.66
CA GLY A 171 24.79 -2.55 21.22
C GLY A 171 26.31 -2.59 21.40
N ALA A 172 26.88 -3.79 21.55
CA ALA A 172 28.32 -3.99 21.80
C ALA A 172 29.24 -3.80 20.57
N ALA A 173 28.70 -3.50 19.39
CA ALA A 173 29.47 -3.10 18.21
C ALA A 173 28.54 -2.39 17.22
N ARG A 174 29.01 -1.29 16.61
CA ARG A 174 28.30 -0.62 15.53
C ARG A 174 28.47 -1.46 14.25
N PRO A 175 27.39 -1.93 13.61
CA PRO A 175 27.51 -2.58 12.30
C PRO A 175 28.07 -1.57 11.29
N ASP A 176 29.02 -1.99 10.46
CA ASP A 176 29.54 -1.19 9.35
C ASP A 176 29.24 -1.94 8.04
N PRO A 177 28.45 -1.38 7.10
CA PRO A 177 27.82 -0.06 7.12
C PRO A 177 26.50 -0.02 7.93
N VAL A 178 26.29 1.09 8.62
CA VAL A 178 25.04 1.37 9.34
C VAL A 178 23.92 1.69 8.36
N ALA A 179 22.72 1.15 8.56
CA ALA A 179 21.55 1.59 7.82
C ALA A 179 21.30 3.09 8.06
N GLY A 180 21.28 3.88 6.99
CA GLY A 180 21.03 5.31 7.02
C GLY A 180 20.06 5.70 5.91
N PHE A 181 19.80 6.99 5.76
CA PHE A 181 18.83 7.49 4.77
C PHE A 181 19.11 7.04 3.32
N GLN A 182 20.39 6.74 2.99
CA GLN A 182 20.79 6.25 1.68
C GLN A 182 20.36 4.80 1.38
N THR A 183 20.04 4.00 2.41
CA THR A 183 19.52 2.64 2.22
C THR A 183 18.00 2.64 1.98
N HIS A 184 17.33 3.77 2.19
CA HIS A 184 15.91 3.91 1.92
C HIS A 184 15.65 3.88 0.42
N THR A 185 14.57 3.22 0.00
CA THR A 185 14.08 3.25 -1.38
C THR A 185 12.82 4.07 -1.54
N LEU A 186 12.29 4.62 -0.43
CA LEU A 186 11.11 5.46 -0.38
C LEU A 186 11.36 6.71 0.48
N ALA A 187 11.18 7.89 -0.10
CA ALA A 187 11.28 9.16 0.60
C ALA A 187 10.26 10.17 0.05
N VAL A 188 9.82 11.10 0.90
CA VAL A 188 9.00 12.22 0.44
C VAL A 188 9.89 13.29 -0.17
N ALA A 189 9.46 13.83 -1.29
CA ALA A 189 10.16 14.87 -2.03
C ALA A 189 9.20 15.98 -2.42
N LEU A 190 9.74 17.17 -2.66
CA LEU A 190 8.95 18.30 -3.15
C LEU A 190 9.68 19.15 -4.19
N GLN A 191 8.86 19.81 -5.02
CA GLN A 191 9.30 20.83 -5.97
C GLN A 191 8.42 22.08 -5.84
N ALA A 192 9.04 23.26 -5.86
CA ALA A 192 8.31 24.52 -5.81
C ALA A 192 7.61 24.82 -7.15
N LYS A 193 6.28 24.98 -7.11
CA LYS A 193 5.45 25.40 -8.25
C LYS A 193 4.96 26.83 -8.07
N LYS A 194 5.24 27.67 -9.06
CA LYS A 194 4.71 29.03 -9.14
C LYS A 194 3.22 29.01 -9.43
N ARG A 195 2.47 29.82 -8.70
CA ARG A 195 1.02 30.03 -8.82
C ARG A 195 0.69 31.51 -8.81
N SER A 196 -0.51 31.80 -9.32
CA SER A 196 -1.10 33.13 -9.31
C SER A 196 -2.40 33.09 -8.53
N TRP A 197 -2.65 34.11 -7.71
CA TRP A 197 -3.90 34.23 -6.98
C TRP A 197 -5.11 34.33 -7.91
N ASP A 198 -4.95 34.93 -9.09
CA ASP A 198 -6.01 35.07 -10.09
C ASP A 198 -6.55 33.72 -10.60
N THR A 199 -5.76 32.65 -10.43
CA THR A 199 -6.12 31.27 -10.86
C THR A 199 -6.66 30.42 -9.71
N MET A 200 -6.85 31.01 -8.52
CA MET A 200 -7.39 30.30 -7.37
C MET A 200 -8.92 30.14 -7.52
N PRO A 201 -9.48 28.94 -7.29
CA PRO A 201 -10.93 28.75 -7.28
C PRO A 201 -11.60 29.64 -6.23
N ALA A 202 -12.81 30.11 -6.52
CA ALA A 202 -13.53 31.09 -5.69
C ALA A 202 -13.77 30.61 -4.23
N GLY A 203 -13.90 29.30 -4.03
CA GLY A 203 -14.08 28.70 -2.69
C GLY A 203 -12.78 28.49 -1.90
N VAL A 204 -11.61 28.72 -2.50
CA VAL A 204 -10.32 28.40 -1.90
C VAL A 204 -9.60 29.66 -1.46
N ILE A 205 -9.72 29.96 -0.17
CA ILE A 205 -9.18 31.17 0.45
C ILE A 205 -7.72 31.03 0.90
N LYS A 206 -7.10 29.84 0.74
CA LYS A 206 -5.71 29.56 1.12
C LYS A 206 -4.91 28.92 -0.02
N PRO A 207 -3.61 29.20 -0.13
CA PRO A 207 -2.71 28.48 -1.02
C PRO A 207 -2.72 26.99 -0.74
N TYR A 208 -2.96 26.18 -1.77
CA TYR A 208 -2.98 24.71 -1.66
C TYR A 208 -1.74 24.07 -2.30
N ALA A 209 -1.26 22.98 -1.72
CA ALA A 209 -0.24 22.13 -2.31
C ALA A 209 -0.86 21.16 -3.34
N THR A 210 -0.02 20.55 -4.17
CA THR A 210 -0.45 19.56 -5.17
C THR A 210 0.29 18.26 -4.97
N THR A 211 -0.43 17.14 -5.04
CA THR A 211 0.14 15.79 -5.05
C THR A 211 -0.68 14.91 -6.00
N ALA A 212 -0.30 13.65 -6.15
CA ALA A 212 -1.13 12.65 -6.82
C ALA A 212 -1.81 11.77 -5.75
N MET A 213 -2.95 11.16 -6.11
CA MET A 213 -3.68 10.27 -5.20
C MET A 213 -2.77 9.14 -4.69
N CYS A 214 -1.98 8.48 -5.55
CA CYS A 214 -1.06 7.43 -5.11
C CYS A 214 -0.04 7.95 -4.09
N HIS A 215 0.59 9.11 -4.34
CA HIS A 215 1.54 9.71 -3.41
C HIS A 215 0.91 10.10 -2.09
N LEU A 216 -0.36 10.52 -2.08
CA LEU A 216 -1.07 10.78 -0.83
C LEU A 216 -1.31 9.50 -0.02
N LEU A 217 -1.69 8.39 -0.67
CA LEU A 217 -1.81 7.08 -0.02
C LEU A 217 -0.48 6.63 0.59
N GLU A 218 0.61 6.81 -0.16
CA GLU A 218 1.98 6.48 0.24
C GLU A 218 2.43 7.33 1.44
N ILE A 219 2.22 8.65 1.38
CA ILE A 219 2.55 9.57 2.48
C ILE A 219 1.74 9.24 3.74
N ALA A 220 0.43 8.98 3.61
CA ALA A 220 -0.41 8.58 4.73
C ALA A 220 0.12 7.29 5.40
N ALA A 221 0.44 6.28 4.59
CA ALA A 221 1.04 5.03 5.07
C ALA A 221 2.37 5.26 5.78
N MET A 222 3.30 6.04 5.18
CA MET A 222 4.61 6.37 5.78
C MET A 222 4.47 7.05 7.16
N MET A 223 3.43 7.88 7.33
CA MET A 223 3.15 8.58 8.59
C MET A 223 2.42 7.71 9.63
N GLY A 224 2.05 6.46 9.29
CA GLY A 224 1.27 5.57 10.15
C GLY A 224 -0.22 5.92 10.23
N ILE A 225 -0.74 6.62 9.21
CA ILE A 225 -2.14 7.00 9.07
C ILE A 225 -2.84 5.93 8.24
N HIS A 226 -3.90 5.34 8.77
CA HIS A 226 -4.69 4.31 8.09
C HIS A 226 -6.08 4.82 7.76
N TRP A 227 -6.64 4.30 6.66
CA TRP A 227 -7.94 4.74 6.14
C TRP A 227 -9.08 4.14 6.96
N MET A 228 -10.01 4.99 7.39
CA MET A 228 -11.23 4.60 8.09
C MET A 228 -12.45 4.64 7.15
N GLU A 229 -12.44 5.57 6.21
CA GLU A 229 -13.43 5.70 5.14
C GLU A 229 -12.72 6.07 3.85
N PHE A 230 -13.00 5.32 2.79
CA PHE A 230 -12.45 5.57 1.46
C PHE A 230 -13.54 5.33 0.41
N ASP A 231 -14.42 6.31 0.23
CA ASP A 231 -15.58 6.22 -0.65
C ASP A 231 -15.43 7.19 -1.82
N ARG A 232 -14.96 6.66 -2.95
CA ARG A 232 -14.78 7.40 -4.20
C ARG A 232 -16.08 7.81 -4.87
N SER A 233 -17.18 7.12 -4.58
CA SER A 233 -18.48 7.40 -5.22
C SER A 233 -19.16 8.63 -4.63
N ARG A 234 -18.87 8.92 -3.36
CA ARG A 234 -19.41 10.07 -2.62
C ARG A 234 -18.35 11.11 -2.27
N ASP A 235 -17.12 10.94 -2.77
CA ASP A 235 -15.95 11.76 -2.44
C ASP A 235 -15.73 11.97 -0.94
N ARG A 236 -15.92 10.91 -0.15
CA ARG A 236 -15.71 10.92 1.30
C ARG A 236 -14.45 10.14 1.65
N TYR A 237 -13.49 10.85 2.19
CA TYR A 237 -12.19 10.30 2.55
C TYR A 237 -11.85 10.69 3.99
N ARG A 238 -11.59 9.69 4.83
CA ARG A 238 -11.16 9.90 6.22
C ARG A 238 -10.11 8.87 6.60
N ALA A 239 -8.97 9.36 7.05
CA ALA A 239 -7.88 8.55 7.60
C ALA A 239 -7.46 9.09 8.96
N GLU A 240 -7.04 8.19 9.85
CA GLU A 240 -6.60 8.52 11.19
C GLU A 240 -5.47 7.57 11.60
N GLY A 241 -4.48 8.06 12.35
CA GLY A 241 -3.41 7.22 12.85
C GLY A 241 -2.19 8.02 13.28
N ASN A 242 -1.43 7.47 14.23
CA ASN A 242 -0.21 8.08 14.77
C ASN A 242 -0.35 9.56 15.21
N GLY A 243 -1.51 9.94 15.76
CA GLY A 243 -1.78 11.31 16.19
C GLY A 243 -2.21 12.27 15.07
N TYR A 244 -2.45 11.79 13.86
CA TYR A 244 -2.87 12.59 12.72
C TYR A 244 -4.25 12.18 12.20
N MET A 245 -4.89 13.14 11.52
CA MET A 245 -6.14 12.94 10.79
C MET A 245 -6.03 13.58 9.42
N LEU A 246 -6.50 12.86 8.41
CA LEU A 246 -6.57 13.32 7.03
C LEU A 246 -8.03 13.22 6.57
N THR A 247 -8.58 14.33 6.07
CA THR A 247 -9.97 14.39 5.60
C THR A 247 -10.03 14.99 4.21
N GLY A 248 -10.72 14.34 3.27
CA GLY A 248 -10.88 14.81 1.90
C GLY A 248 -12.29 15.31 1.62
N THR A 249 -12.40 16.39 0.87
CA THR A 249 -13.65 17.00 0.41
C THR A 249 -13.54 17.41 -1.05
N ASP A 250 -14.60 17.25 -1.82
CA ASP A 250 -14.66 17.78 -3.17
C ASP A 250 -14.76 19.32 -3.17
N VAL A 251 -13.94 19.97 -4.00
CA VAL A 251 -13.92 21.42 -4.18
C VAL A 251 -14.30 21.73 -5.63
N PRO A 252 -15.37 22.49 -5.88
CA PRO A 252 -15.79 22.85 -7.22
C PRO A 252 -14.65 23.47 -8.03
N ASP A 253 -14.56 23.07 -9.30
CA ASP A 253 -13.56 23.52 -10.29
C ASP A 253 -12.09 23.20 -9.96
N LEU A 254 -11.84 22.47 -8.86
CA LEU A 254 -10.50 22.03 -8.46
C LEU A 254 -10.42 20.50 -8.40
N GLY A 255 -11.37 19.85 -7.72
CA GLY A 255 -11.38 18.41 -7.42
C GLY A 255 -11.14 18.15 -5.94
N VAL A 256 -10.68 16.93 -5.60
CA VAL A 256 -10.54 16.50 -4.20
C VAL A 256 -9.41 17.25 -3.49
N MET A 257 -9.76 17.95 -2.42
CA MET A 257 -8.84 18.64 -1.52
C MET A 257 -8.84 18.00 -0.15
N PHE A 258 -7.64 17.69 0.34
CA PHE A 258 -7.41 17.09 1.64
C PHE A 258 -6.97 18.14 2.67
N THR A 259 -7.45 17.98 3.89
CA THR A 259 -7.01 18.75 5.05
C THR A 259 -6.30 17.82 6.02
N PHE A 260 -5.05 18.15 6.34
CA PHE A 260 -4.25 17.46 7.35
C PHE A 260 -4.41 18.14 8.72
N ARG A 261 -4.60 17.35 9.78
CA ARG A 261 -4.76 17.85 11.16
C ARG A 261 -4.00 17.00 12.16
N ILE A 262 -3.45 17.66 13.18
CA ILE A 262 -2.87 17.00 14.35
C ILE A 262 -4.00 16.76 15.36
N SER A 263 -4.26 15.49 15.68
CA SER A 263 -5.31 15.06 16.60
C SER A 263 -4.74 14.50 17.92
N GLY A 264 -3.44 14.21 17.99
CA GLY A 264 -2.79 13.69 19.17
C GLY A 264 -1.26 13.71 19.05
N LYS A 265 -0.58 13.06 20.00
CA LYS A 265 0.87 12.92 19.97
C LYS A 265 1.27 11.87 18.93
N SER A 266 2.25 12.21 18.09
CA SER A 266 2.89 11.27 17.19
C SER A 266 4.09 10.60 17.85
N ARG A 267 4.40 9.41 17.37
CA ARG A 267 5.62 8.67 17.72
C ARG A 267 6.16 8.07 16.43
N PHE A 268 7.46 8.17 16.20
CA PHE A 268 8.11 7.59 15.02
C PHE A 268 9.28 6.72 15.48
N GLN A 269 8.95 5.74 16.31
CA GLN A 269 9.89 4.83 16.95
C GLN A 269 9.63 3.41 16.41
N ASP A 270 9.17 2.51 17.26
CA ASP A 270 8.70 1.15 16.94
C ASP A 270 7.57 1.12 15.90
N ASN A 271 6.81 2.21 15.79
CA ASN A 271 5.73 2.39 14.83
C ASN A 271 6.13 3.14 13.54
N ARG A 272 7.41 3.44 13.33
CA ARG A 272 7.90 3.99 12.06
C ARG A 272 7.79 2.92 10.97
N VAL A 273 7.06 3.24 9.90
CA VAL A 273 6.96 2.38 8.71
C VAL A 273 8.31 2.30 8.01
N ILE A 274 8.69 1.09 7.60
CA ILE A 274 9.95 0.84 6.90
C ILE A 274 9.94 1.61 5.56
N PRO A 275 10.95 2.47 5.28
CA PRO A 275 10.98 3.32 4.08
C PRO A 275 11.46 2.55 2.83
N VAL A 276 10.68 1.55 2.43
CA VAL A 276 10.91 0.75 1.21
C VAL A 276 9.82 0.97 0.17
N ASP A 277 10.17 0.86 -1.10
CA ASP A 277 9.29 1.13 -2.23
C ASP A 277 8.04 0.21 -2.25
N GLU A 278 8.15 -1.02 -1.73
CA GLU A 278 7.04 -1.97 -1.59
C GLU A 278 5.89 -1.46 -0.71
N VAL A 279 6.10 -0.43 0.12
CA VAL A 279 5.02 0.27 0.85
C VAL A 279 3.93 0.77 -0.10
N LYS A 280 4.30 1.18 -1.33
CA LYS A 280 3.35 1.61 -2.37
C LYS A 280 2.37 0.51 -2.75
N GLU A 281 2.87 -0.73 -2.82
CA GLU A 281 2.08 -1.91 -3.15
C GLU A 281 1.20 -2.30 -1.96
N LEU A 282 1.80 -2.37 -0.77
CA LEU A 282 1.12 -2.80 0.46
C LEU A 282 -0.06 -1.91 0.80
N CYS A 283 0.09 -0.59 0.72
CA CYS A 283 -1.01 0.33 1.02
C CYS A 283 -2.18 0.24 0.01
N CYS A 284 -1.96 -0.40 -1.14
CA CYS A 284 -2.97 -0.69 -2.15
C CYS A 284 -3.45 -2.16 -2.12
N GLY A 285 -2.98 -2.99 -1.19
CA GLY A 285 -3.40 -4.39 -1.05
C GLY A 285 -2.62 -5.37 -1.92
N PHE A 286 -1.53 -4.93 -2.54
CA PHE A 286 -0.62 -5.79 -3.31
C PHE A 286 0.59 -6.19 -2.46
N VAL A 287 1.07 -7.41 -2.68
CA VAL A 287 2.25 -7.95 -2.00
C VAL A 287 3.21 -8.54 -3.02
N SER A 288 4.41 -7.97 -3.13
CA SER A 288 5.53 -8.60 -3.83
C SER A 288 5.98 -9.88 -3.12
N THR A 289 6.18 -10.96 -3.89
CA THR A 289 6.68 -12.23 -3.35
C THR A 289 8.20 -12.37 -3.49
N LEU A 290 8.76 -13.38 -2.83
CA LEU A 290 10.16 -13.79 -3.00
C LEU A 290 10.50 -14.26 -4.42
N PHE A 291 9.50 -14.58 -5.26
CA PHE A 291 9.70 -15.06 -6.64
C PHE A 291 9.73 -13.95 -7.68
N ARG A 292 9.47 -12.70 -7.30
CA ARG A 292 9.55 -11.56 -8.21
C ARG A 292 10.99 -11.37 -8.71
N GLY A 293 11.15 -11.23 -10.03
CA GLY A 293 12.45 -10.95 -10.66
C GLY A 293 13.02 -9.59 -10.24
N GLY A 294 14.34 -9.51 -10.05
CA GLY A 294 15.02 -8.31 -9.55
C GLY A 294 15.11 -7.14 -10.53
N ASP A 295 14.72 -7.31 -11.79
CA ASP A 295 14.98 -6.37 -12.90
C ASP A 295 13.72 -5.64 -13.43
N THR A 296 12.56 -5.80 -12.79
CA THR A 296 11.37 -5.02 -13.16
C THR A 296 11.51 -3.59 -12.65
N ASP A 297 11.50 -2.61 -13.58
CA ASP A 297 11.54 -1.17 -13.29
C ASP A 297 10.41 -0.75 -12.34
N MET A 298 10.72 -0.63 -11.04
CA MET A 298 9.76 -0.26 -9.99
C MET A 298 9.10 1.12 -10.23
N ARG A 299 9.64 1.95 -11.14
CA ARG A 299 9.07 3.26 -11.51
C ARG A 299 7.88 3.13 -12.45
N ARG A 300 7.75 1.97 -13.11
CA ARG A 300 6.62 1.57 -13.93
C ARG A 300 6.04 0.34 -13.26
N LEU A 301 5.15 0.57 -12.31
CA LEU A 301 4.17 -0.44 -11.93
C LEU A 301 3.38 -0.75 -13.22
N GLU A 302 3.91 -1.64 -14.05
CA GLU A 302 3.15 -2.33 -15.07
C GLU A 302 2.00 -2.95 -14.29
N PHE A 303 0.79 -2.46 -14.58
CA PHE A 303 -0.41 -2.99 -13.93
C PHE A 303 -0.32 -4.52 -14.01
N PRO A 304 -0.53 -5.27 -12.91
CA PRO A 304 -0.54 -6.74 -12.93
C PRO A 304 -1.61 -7.37 -13.83
N ASN A 305 -2.25 -6.57 -14.71
CA ASN A 305 -3.36 -6.93 -15.57
C ASN A 305 -2.94 -7.62 -16.87
N GLU A 306 -1.64 -7.74 -17.17
CA GLU A 306 -1.16 -8.56 -18.30
C GLU A 306 -0.59 -9.90 -17.77
N ASP A 307 -1.44 -10.92 -17.82
CA ASP A 307 -1.20 -12.34 -17.50
C ASP A 307 -0.80 -12.69 -16.04
N PRO A 308 -1.79 -12.90 -15.13
CA PRO A 308 -1.57 -13.40 -13.78
C PRO A 308 -1.26 -14.91 -13.81
N LYS A 309 -0.15 -15.31 -14.43
CA LYS A 309 0.31 -16.71 -14.40
C LYS A 309 1.44 -16.93 -13.41
N ASP A 310 2.01 -15.84 -12.90
CA ASP A 310 3.24 -15.87 -12.14
C ASP A 310 3.01 -15.52 -10.67
N LEU A 311 3.54 -16.33 -9.75
CA LEU A 311 3.50 -16.12 -8.29
C LEU A 311 4.33 -14.89 -7.84
N SER A 312 4.50 -13.88 -8.67
CA SER A 312 5.31 -12.69 -8.42
C SER A 312 4.60 -11.67 -7.53
N PHE A 313 3.26 -11.64 -7.57
CA PHE A 313 2.43 -10.76 -6.76
C PHE A 313 1.26 -11.52 -6.14
N LEU A 314 0.82 -11.07 -4.96
CA LEU A 314 -0.42 -11.50 -4.31
C LEU A 314 -1.34 -10.28 -4.18
N GLN A 315 -2.65 -10.51 -4.32
CA GLN A 315 -3.66 -9.48 -4.13
C GLN A 315 -4.46 -9.84 -2.89
N LEU A 316 -4.34 -9.04 -1.83
CA LEU A 316 -4.91 -9.34 -0.52
C LEU A 316 -5.85 -8.23 -0.02
N GLY A 317 -6.15 -7.21 -0.82
CA GLY A 317 -6.84 -6.00 -0.37
C GLY A 317 -8.34 -6.15 -0.11
N SER A 318 -8.96 -7.21 -0.62
CA SER A 318 -10.36 -7.57 -0.38
C SER A 318 -10.56 -9.08 -0.33
N MET A 319 -11.73 -9.53 0.13
CA MET A 319 -12.04 -10.97 0.15
C MET A 319 -12.07 -11.60 -1.24
N ASP A 320 -12.52 -10.85 -2.25
CA ASP A 320 -12.55 -11.32 -3.64
C ASP A 320 -11.13 -11.44 -4.21
N GLU A 321 -10.27 -10.45 -3.97
CA GLU A 321 -8.85 -10.48 -4.37
C GLU A 321 -8.09 -11.65 -3.69
N ILE A 322 -8.38 -11.92 -2.41
CA ILE A 322 -7.80 -13.08 -1.71
C ILE A 322 -8.27 -14.39 -2.36
N ALA A 323 -9.57 -14.50 -2.69
CA ALA A 323 -10.11 -15.68 -3.37
C ALA A 323 -9.46 -15.89 -4.75
N GLU A 324 -9.23 -14.81 -5.50
CA GLU A 324 -8.51 -14.84 -6.78
C GLU A 324 -7.05 -15.26 -6.59
N THR A 325 -6.38 -14.77 -5.54
CA THR A 325 -5.02 -15.21 -5.18
C THR A 325 -4.97 -16.71 -4.86
N MET A 326 -5.99 -17.28 -4.20
CA MET A 326 -6.06 -18.72 -3.96
C MET A 326 -6.17 -19.51 -5.28
N VAL A 327 -6.97 -19.02 -6.23
CA VAL A 327 -7.07 -19.61 -7.57
C VAL A 327 -5.74 -19.49 -8.33
N LEU A 328 -5.05 -18.35 -8.21
CA LEU A 328 -3.74 -18.11 -8.81
C LEU A 328 -2.69 -19.10 -8.29
N ILE A 329 -2.70 -19.41 -7.00
CA ILE A 329 -1.82 -20.43 -6.39
C ILE A 329 -2.18 -21.84 -6.91
N GLY A 330 -3.41 -22.03 -7.36
CA GLY A 330 -3.92 -23.28 -7.93
C GLY A 330 -4.84 -24.04 -6.97
N CYS A 331 -5.30 -23.41 -5.89
CA CYS A 331 -6.26 -24.02 -4.98
C CYS A 331 -7.57 -24.36 -5.69
N ASN A 332 -8.27 -25.38 -5.19
CA ASN A 332 -9.57 -25.75 -5.71
C ASN A 332 -10.62 -24.64 -5.48
N THR A 333 -11.76 -24.76 -6.17
CA THR A 333 -12.85 -23.78 -6.09
C THR A 333 -13.44 -23.68 -4.69
N ASP A 334 -13.49 -24.78 -3.93
CA ASP A 334 -14.03 -24.79 -2.57
C ASP A 334 -13.19 -23.94 -1.63
N THR A 335 -11.86 -24.05 -1.71
CA THR A 335 -10.91 -23.27 -0.93
C THR A 335 -11.03 -21.78 -1.23
N ALA A 336 -11.15 -21.40 -2.50
CA ALA A 336 -11.37 -20.00 -2.89
C ALA A 336 -12.75 -19.49 -2.40
N ASN A 337 -13.77 -20.35 -2.41
CA ASN A 337 -15.12 -20.01 -1.99
C ASN A 337 -15.24 -19.77 -0.48
N TYR A 338 -14.32 -20.25 0.36
CA TYR A 338 -14.32 -19.86 1.77
C TYR A 338 -14.23 -18.34 1.93
N PHE A 339 -13.40 -17.64 1.16
CA PHE A 339 -13.28 -16.18 1.24
C PHE A 339 -14.50 -15.43 0.69
N ARG A 340 -15.22 -16.04 -0.26
CA ARG A 340 -16.48 -15.48 -0.80
C ARG A 340 -17.69 -15.73 0.10
N ASN A 341 -17.57 -16.66 1.05
CA ASN A 341 -18.65 -17.02 1.96
C ASN A 341 -18.56 -16.21 3.27
N PRO A 342 -19.54 -15.34 3.57
CA PRO A 342 -19.52 -14.53 4.79
C PRO A 342 -19.57 -15.34 6.10
N LYS A 343 -19.98 -16.62 6.05
CA LYS A 343 -20.07 -17.49 7.23
C LYS A 343 -18.81 -18.33 7.48
N ALA A 344 -17.89 -18.36 6.53
CA ALA A 344 -16.66 -19.13 6.68
C ALA A 344 -15.71 -18.44 7.66
N LYS A 345 -14.97 -19.25 8.40
CA LYS A 345 -13.87 -18.79 9.26
C LYS A 345 -12.59 -18.73 8.42
N HIS A 346 -11.80 -17.68 8.60
CA HIS A 346 -10.55 -17.44 7.86
C HIS A 346 -9.33 -17.32 8.77
N GLY A 347 -9.45 -17.70 10.04
CA GLY A 347 -8.36 -17.63 11.00
C GLY A 347 -8.43 -18.77 12.01
N HIS A 348 -7.25 -19.20 12.43
CA HIS A 348 -7.03 -20.10 13.57
C HIS A 348 -6.55 -19.24 14.76
N LEU A 349 -5.24 -19.18 15.00
CA LEU A 349 -4.54 -18.26 15.90
C LEU A 349 -4.51 -16.82 15.36
N PHE A 350 -4.34 -16.70 14.04
CA PHE A 350 -4.35 -15.45 13.31
C PHE A 350 -4.94 -15.69 11.91
N PRO A 351 -5.31 -14.64 11.16
CA PRO A 351 -5.91 -14.79 9.84
C PRO A 351 -4.95 -15.44 8.82
N VAL A 352 -5.47 -16.40 8.04
CA VAL A 352 -4.74 -17.17 7.02
C VAL A 352 -4.01 -16.28 5.99
N PRO A 353 -4.52 -15.10 5.58
CA PRO A 353 -3.75 -14.21 4.69
C PRO A 353 -2.39 -13.76 5.25
N PHE A 354 -2.22 -13.67 6.58
CA PHE A 354 -0.92 -13.37 7.18
C PHE A 354 0.04 -14.56 7.12
N GLU A 355 -0.47 -15.80 7.13
CA GLU A 355 0.34 -17.00 6.86
C GLU A 355 0.86 -16.98 5.42
N LEU A 356 -0.01 -16.71 4.45
CA LEU A 356 0.38 -16.56 3.05
C LEU A 356 1.42 -15.45 2.86
N LEU A 357 1.21 -14.31 3.52
CA LEU A 357 2.14 -13.18 3.52
C LEU A 357 3.51 -13.57 4.10
N GLY A 358 3.55 -14.28 5.24
CA GLY A 358 4.81 -14.75 5.82
C GLY A 358 5.51 -15.83 5.01
N MET A 359 4.75 -16.72 4.35
CA MET A 359 5.32 -17.80 3.53
C MET A 359 5.91 -17.28 2.22
N LEU A 360 5.28 -16.32 1.56
CA LEU A 360 5.65 -15.90 0.20
C LEU A 360 6.12 -14.46 0.08
N GLY A 361 5.73 -13.56 0.97
CA GLY A 361 6.02 -12.14 0.89
C GLY A 361 7.52 -11.85 0.90
N LYS A 362 7.97 -10.88 0.11
CA LYS A 362 9.36 -10.44 0.09
C LYS A 362 9.79 -9.96 1.48
N THR A 363 11.04 -10.20 1.87
CA THR A 363 11.61 -9.63 3.10
C THR A 363 11.84 -8.13 2.89
N LEU A 364 11.16 -7.30 3.67
CA LEU A 364 11.15 -5.83 3.52
C LEU A 364 12.03 -5.12 4.54
N HIS A 365 12.46 -5.82 5.59
CA HIS A 365 13.39 -5.31 6.60
C HIS A 365 14.70 -4.85 5.97
N ILE A 366 15.11 -3.63 6.30
CA ILE A 366 16.42 -3.09 5.92
C ILE A 366 17.44 -3.62 6.93
N ARG A 367 18.47 -4.35 6.45
CA ARG A 367 19.57 -4.85 7.31
C ARG A 367 20.13 -3.71 8.16
N ASP A 368 20.44 -4.01 9.43
CA ASP A 368 20.96 -3.04 10.39
C ASP A 368 20.03 -1.84 10.69
N SER A 369 18.72 -1.94 10.40
CA SER A 369 17.69 -0.98 10.82
C SER A 369 16.85 -1.54 11.98
N ALA A 370 16.30 -0.65 12.79
CA ALA A 370 15.36 -1.01 13.87
C ALA A 370 13.89 -1.01 13.41
N PHE A 371 13.61 -0.60 12.17
CA PHE A 371 12.24 -0.45 11.67
C PHE A 371 11.62 -1.78 11.25
N ARG A 372 10.36 -1.99 11.67
CA ARG A 372 9.62 -3.24 11.45
C ARG A 372 8.20 -3.05 10.93
N MET A 373 7.65 -1.85 11.09
CA MET A 373 6.24 -1.59 10.82
C MET A 373 5.97 -1.54 9.31
N LEU A 374 4.91 -2.21 8.86
CA LEU A 374 4.44 -2.20 7.49
C LEU A 374 2.96 -1.74 7.44
N PRO A 375 2.52 -1.15 6.33
CA PRO A 375 1.09 -1.00 6.05
C PRO A 375 0.46 -2.40 5.94
N ASN A 376 -0.73 -2.59 6.49
CA ASN A 376 -1.45 -3.86 6.39
C ASN A 376 -2.09 -4.00 5.00
N PRO A 377 -1.67 -4.98 4.16
CA PRO A 377 -2.24 -5.17 2.83
C PRO A 377 -3.56 -5.95 2.85
N THR A 378 -4.07 -6.35 4.03
CA THR A 378 -5.22 -7.25 4.18
C THR A 378 -6.40 -6.58 4.87
N PRO A 379 -7.66 -7.01 4.60
CA PRO A 379 -8.84 -6.51 5.31
C PRO A 379 -8.96 -7.04 6.75
N TYR A 380 -7.98 -7.82 7.23
CA TYR A 380 -8.02 -8.44 8.56
C TYR A 380 -7.18 -7.68 9.56
N HIS A 381 -7.61 -7.69 10.82
CA HIS A 381 -6.83 -7.15 11.92
C HIS A 381 -5.65 -8.06 12.30
N TRP A 382 -4.51 -7.44 12.62
CA TRP A 382 -3.36 -8.10 13.21
C TRP A 382 -3.32 -7.87 14.73
N ASP A 383 -3.93 -8.77 15.50
CA ASP A 383 -3.99 -8.67 16.96
C ASP A 383 -3.14 -9.72 17.67
N LYS A 384 -1.96 -9.29 18.11
CA LYS A 384 -0.98 -10.10 18.83
C LYS A 384 -1.38 -10.44 20.27
N ASN A 385 -2.51 -9.96 20.78
CA ASN A 385 -2.99 -10.35 22.12
C ASN A 385 -3.44 -11.82 22.16
N PHE A 386 -3.77 -12.41 21.02
CA PHE A 386 -4.32 -13.76 20.93
C PHE A 386 -3.27 -14.86 20.73
N PHE A 387 -2.03 -14.50 20.37
CA PHE A 387 -0.96 -15.46 20.06
C PHE A 387 0.44 -14.91 20.39
N ASN A 388 1.41 -15.82 20.56
CA ASN A 388 2.80 -15.46 20.84
C ASN A 388 3.74 -16.12 19.83
N LEU A 389 4.26 -15.32 18.89
CA LEU A 389 5.15 -15.80 17.84
C LEU A 389 6.49 -16.33 18.37
N ARG A 390 7.03 -15.76 19.48
CA ARG A 390 8.27 -16.26 20.09
C ARG A 390 8.09 -17.70 20.59
N ARG A 391 6.92 -17.99 21.15
CA ARG A 391 6.57 -19.34 21.58
C ARG A 391 6.35 -20.25 20.38
N LEU A 392 5.68 -19.80 19.32
CA LEU A 392 5.49 -20.60 18.10
C LEU A 392 6.83 -21.02 17.46
N VAL A 393 7.83 -20.13 17.40
CA VAL A 393 9.18 -20.49 16.93
C VAL A 393 9.83 -21.56 17.81
N ARG A 394 9.67 -21.46 19.13
CA ARG A 394 10.18 -22.47 20.06
C ARG A 394 9.51 -23.82 19.86
N GLU A 395 8.18 -23.85 19.75
CA GLU A 395 7.44 -25.10 19.55
C GLU A 395 7.75 -25.71 18.17
N TYR A 396 7.93 -24.89 17.13
CA TYR A 396 8.46 -25.33 15.84
C TYR A 396 9.85 -25.98 15.99
N GLY A 397 10.76 -25.31 16.70
CA GLY A 397 12.12 -25.81 16.97
C GLY A 397 12.15 -27.14 17.72
N LYS A 398 11.21 -27.35 18.65
CA LYS A 398 11.04 -28.64 19.33
C LYS A 398 10.57 -29.72 18.36
N LYS A 399 9.54 -29.44 17.55
CA LYS A 399 8.94 -30.43 16.64
C LYS A 399 9.86 -30.82 15.50
N ILE A 400 10.65 -29.89 14.95
CA ILE A 400 11.62 -30.22 13.89
C ILE A 400 12.88 -30.94 14.42
N GLY A 401 13.21 -30.75 15.70
CA GLY A 401 14.32 -31.42 16.37
C GLY A 401 13.93 -32.69 17.12
N ASP A 402 12.66 -33.12 17.03
CA ASP A 402 12.15 -34.29 17.73
C ASP A 402 12.59 -35.57 17.02
N SER A 403 13.32 -36.43 17.73
CA SER A 403 13.81 -37.70 17.18
C SER A 403 12.67 -38.66 16.82
N ASP A 404 11.50 -38.50 17.43
CA ASP A 404 10.32 -39.33 17.18
C ASP A 404 9.45 -38.78 16.03
N SER A 405 9.88 -37.69 15.38
CA SER A 405 9.15 -37.13 14.23
C SER A 405 9.44 -37.92 12.94
N ASP A 406 8.40 -38.13 12.12
CA ASP A 406 8.47 -38.76 10.78
C ASP A 406 9.17 -37.85 9.73
N LEU A 407 10.15 -37.05 10.15
CA LEU A 407 10.89 -36.12 9.31
C LEU A 407 12.11 -36.79 8.69
N PRO A 408 12.42 -36.48 7.43
CA PRO A 408 13.55 -37.07 6.75
C PRO A 408 14.88 -36.49 7.24
N LEU A 409 15.88 -37.36 7.37
CA LEU A 409 17.25 -37.01 7.78
C LEU A 409 18.06 -36.48 6.58
N ILE A 410 17.67 -35.30 6.09
CA ILE A 410 18.33 -34.61 4.98
C ILE A 410 19.04 -33.33 5.45
N PRO A 411 20.14 -32.90 4.79
CA PRO A 411 20.93 -31.74 5.22
C PRO A 411 20.11 -30.44 5.34
N ARG A 412 19.07 -30.29 4.52
CA ARG A 412 18.19 -29.12 4.55
C ARG A 412 17.37 -29.05 5.85
N ILE A 413 16.85 -30.19 6.33
CA ILE A 413 16.12 -30.25 7.60
C ILE A 413 17.08 -30.02 8.78
N GLU A 414 18.27 -30.62 8.74
CA GLU A 414 19.31 -30.39 9.77
C GLU A 414 19.68 -28.90 9.87
N GLN A 415 19.83 -28.22 8.73
CA GLN A 415 20.07 -26.77 8.71
C GLN A 415 18.91 -26.00 9.34
N LEU A 416 17.65 -26.34 9.04
CA LEU A 416 16.48 -25.69 9.63
C LEU A 416 16.40 -25.93 11.14
N THR A 417 16.74 -27.12 11.62
CA THR A 417 16.82 -27.44 13.06
C THR A 417 17.88 -26.59 13.76
N ASN A 418 19.06 -26.44 13.14
CA ASN A 418 20.12 -25.58 13.66
C ASN A 418 19.70 -24.10 13.68
N ASP A 419 19.10 -23.60 12.60
CA ASP A 419 18.62 -22.22 12.51
C ASP A 419 17.52 -21.95 13.57
N ALA A 420 16.58 -22.88 13.77
CA ALA A 420 15.54 -22.78 14.80
C ALA A 420 16.12 -22.81 16.23
N MET A 421 17.15 -23.62 16.48
CA MET A 421 17.84 -23.65 17.78
C MET A 421 18.55 -22.32 18.06
N VAL A 422 19.31 -21.81 17.09
CA VAL A 422 20.02 -20.52 17.23
C VAL A 422 19.03 -19.38 17.45
N LEU A 423 17.93 -19.37 16.70
CA LEU A 423 16.88 -18.37 16.84
C LEU A 423 16.19 -18.44 18.21
N THR A 424 15.90 -19.64 18.72
CA THR A 424 15.29 -19.80 20.05
C THR A 424 16.20 -19.25 21.15
N LYS A 425 17.52 -19.51 21.07
CA LYS A 425 18.51 -18.95 22.00
C LYS A 425 18.55 -17.42 21.93
N ALA A 426 18.57 -16.85 20.72
CA ALA A 426 18.56 -15.41 20.54
C ALA A 426 17.27 -14.75 21.08
N LEU A 427 16.11 -15.39 20.86
CA LEU A 427 14.83 -14.93 21.40
C LEU A 427 14.77 -14.93 22.92
N ASP A 428 15.47 -15.86 23.58
CA ASP A 428 15.57 -15.92 25.05
C ASP A 428 16.54 -14.88 25.61
N LEU A 429 17.68 -14.63 24.94
CA LEU A 429 18.59 -13.55 25.31
C LEU A 429 17.92 -12.18 25.18
N ASP A 430 17.16 -11.98 24.10
CA ASP A 430 16.50 -10.71 23.79
C ASP A 430 15.37 -10.36 24.77
N LYS A 431 14.76 -11.34 25.46
CA LYS A 431 13.75 -11.07 26.51
C LYS A 431 14.28 -10.18 27.63
N ASN A 432 15.58 -10.25 27.89
CA ASN A 432 16.24 -9.49 28.94
C ASN A 432 16.91 -8.22 28.38
N SER A 433 16.73 -7.93 27.09
CA SER A 433 17.34 -6.76 26.45
C SER A 433 16.69 -5.47 26.96
N THR A 434 17.51 -4.46 27.21
CA THR A 434 17.08 -3.11 27.61
C THR A 434 16.72 -2.22 26.40
N THR A 435 16.93 -2.73 25.17
CA THR A 435 16.64 -1.99 23.93
C THR A 435 15.14 -1.81 23.70
N PRO A 436 14.67 -0.66 23.20
CA PRO A 436 13.26 -0.45 22.89
C PRO A 436 12.75 -1.37 21.76
N GLY A 437 12.15 -2.51 22.10
CA GLY A 437 11.64 -3.46 21.12
C GLY A 437 12.54 -4.68 20.98
N TYR A 438 12.88 -5.07 19.75
CA TYR A 438 13.81 -6.20 19.49
C TYR A 438 15.22 -5.66 19.29
N SER A 439 16.20 -6.34 19.86
CA SER A 439 17.61 -5.96 19.71
C SER A 439 18.09 -6.15 18.27
N MET A 440 19.06 -5.33 17.86
CA MET A 440 19.64 -5.39 16.52
C MET A 440 20.22 -6.78 16.16
N PRO A 441 20.93 -7.49 17.08
CA PRO A 441 21.41 -8.85 16.78
C PRO A 441 20.27 -9.82 16.47
N LEU A 442 19.12 -9.72 17.16
CA LEU A 442 17.96 -10.55 16.88
C LEU A 442 17.35 -10.23 15.50
N LEU A 443 17.22 -8.94 15.16
CA LEU A 443 16.68 -8.51 13.86
C LEU A 443 17.55 -8.98 12.70
N ASN A 444 18.87 -8.83 12.81
CA ASN A 444 19.80 -9.30 11.80
C ASN A 444 19.79 -10.83 11.69
N LEU A 445 19.72 -11.56 12.80
CA LEU A 445 19.59 -13.02 12.78
C LEU A 445 18.29 -13.48 12.09
N LEU A 446 17.16 -12.84 12.41
CA LEU A 446 15.87 -13.12 11.74
C LEU A 446 15.99 -12.89 10.23
N HIS A 447 16.61 -11.79 9.82
CA HIS A 447 16.85 -11.47 8.42
C HIS A 447 17.76 -12.52 7.75
N ASP A 448 18.85 -12.93 8.39
CA ASP A 448 19.76 -13.95 7.85
C ASP A 448 19.08 -15.32 7.70
N VAL A 449 18.23 -15.72 8.65
CA VAL A 449 17.43 -16.95 8.54
C VAL A 449 16.44 -16.85 7.38
N LEU A 450 15.80 -15.70 7.17
CA LEU A 450 14.92 -15.47 6.02
C LEU A 450 15.70 -15.56 4.70
N ASP A 451 16.90 -14.98 4.61
CA ASP A 451 17.73 -15.08 3.40
C ASP A 451 18.13 -16.52 3.07
N LYS A 452 18.45 -17.32 4.09
CA LYS A 452 18.70 -18.76 3.92
C LYS A 452 17.44 -19.48 3.41
N CYS A 453 16.27 -19.18 3.98
CA CYS A 453 15.00 -19.75 3.53
C CYS A 453 14.69 -19.36 2.08
N ASP A 454 14.82 -18.07 1.74
CA ASP A 454 14.59 -17.53 0.40
C ASP A 454 15.52 -18.18 -0.63
N LYS A 455 16.81 -18.29 -0.31
CA LYS A 455 17.80 -18.96 -1.17
C LYS A 455 17.43 -20.42 -1.39
N SER A 456 17.00 -21.11 -0.34
CA SER A 456 16.59 -22.52 -0.41
C SER A 456 15.33 -22.73 -1.25
N LEU A 457 14.31 -21.88 -1.08
CA LEU A 457 13.07 -21.92 -1.86
C LEU A 457 13.30 -21.57 -3.33
N LYS A 458 14.13 -20.56 -3.62
CA LYS A 458 14.51 -20.16 -5.00
C LYS A 458 15.35 -21.22 -5.72
N ALA A 459 16.11 -22.03 -4.99
CA ALA A 459 16.88 -23.14 -5.54
C ALA A 459 16.03 -24.39 -5.82
N THR A 460 14.81 -24.46 -5.26
CA THR A 460 13.87 -25.57 -5.47
C THR A 460 13.03 -25.33 -6.72
N ASP A 461 12.51 -26.39 -7.35
CA ASP A 461 11.54 -26.25 -8.44
C ASP A 461 10.32 -25.43 -7.97
N ARG A 462 10.05 -24.34 -8.68
CA ARG A 462 8.97 -23.41 -8.37
C ARG A 462 7.60 -24.08 -8.42
N ASP A 463 7.40 -25.05 -9.31
CA ASP A 463 6.15 -25.80 -9.38
C ASP A 463 5.95 -26.68 -8.15
N LEU A 464 7.01 -27.26 -7.58
CA LEU A 464 6.94 -28.02 -6.33
C LEU A 464 6.57 -27.09 -5.17
N VAL A 465 7.23 -25.94 -5.05
CA VAL A 465 6.89 -24.95 -4.01
C VAL A 465 5.44 -24.50 -4.13
N ARG A 466 4.97 -24.21 -5.35
CA ARG A 466 3.58 -23.87 -5.62
C ARG A 466 2.61 -24.98 -5.18
N MET A 467 2.92 -26.25 -5.45
CA MET A 467 2.07 -27.38 -5.04
C MET A 467 2.02 -27.53 -3.51
N VAL A 468 3.15 -27.38 -2.82
CA VAL A 468 3.19 -27.43 -1.35
C VAL A 468 2.35 -26.30 -0.74
N VAL A 469 2.51 -25.07 -1.24
CA VAL A 469 1.72 -23.90 -0.78
C VAL A 469 0.23 -24.12 -1.03
N ARG A 470 -0.14 -24.58 -2.23
CA ARG A 470 -1.53 -24.90 -2.59
C ARG A 470 -2.15 -25.91 -1.63
N GLU A 471 -1.52 -27.06 -1.47
CA GLU A 471 -2.07 -28.14 -0.63
C GLU A 471 -2.12 -27.73 0.84
N HIS A 472 -1.16 -26.92 1.30
CA HIS A 472 -1.16 -26.34 2.64
C HIS A 472 -2.40 -25.48 2.89
N PHE A 473 -2.71 -24.50 2.02
CA PHE A 473 -3.89 -23.64 2.22
C PHE A 473 -5.20 -24.39 2.04
N GLN A 474 -5.27 -25.38 1.13
CA GLN A 474 -6.44 -26.25 1.01
C GLN A 474 -6.71 -27.00 2.31
N GLU A 475 -5.68 -27.58 2.94
CA GLU A 475 -5.83 -28.34 4.17
C GLU A 475 -6.12 -27.44 5.38
N VAL A 476 -5.40 -26.32 5.54
CA VAL A 476 -5.63 -25.38 6.65
C VAL A 476 -7.04 -24.81 6.63
N LEU A 477 -7.51 -24.30 5.47
CA LEU A 477 -8.86 -23.73 5.38
C LEU A 477 -9.96 -24.79 5.56
N LYS A 478 -9.72 -26.02 5.09
CA LYS A 478 -10.60 -27.15 5.35
C LYS A 478 -10.70 -27.43 6.85
N LEU A 479 -9.56 -27.59 7.54
CA LEU A 479 -9.49 -27.84 8.98
C LEU A 479 -9.99 -26.67 9.86
N ILE A 480 -10.20 -25.48 9.31
CA ILE A 480 -10.81 -24.35 10.02
C ILE A 480 -12.34 -24.40 9.92
N ASN A 481 -12.87 -24.97 8.83
CA ASN A 481 -14.29 -24.90 8.48
C ASN A 481 -15.03 -26.24 8.57
N ASP A 482 -14.31 -27.37 8.66
CA ASP A 482 -14.86 -28.71 8.81
C ASP A 482 -15.37 -28.92 10.23
N LYS A 483 -16.67 -28.65 10.48
CA LYS A 483 -17.29 -28.89 11.79
C LYS A 483 -16.92 -30.28 12.32
N SER A 484 -16.44 -30.34 13.56
CA SER A 484 -16.36 -31.61 14.30
C SER A 484 -17.71 -32.33 14.16
N GLY A 485 -17.67 -33.53 13.60
CA GLY A 485 -18.87 -34.29 13.32
C GLY A 485 -19.62 -34.61 14.62
N VAL A 486 -20.90 -34.25 14.62
CA VAL A 486 -21.98 -34.77 15.47
C VAL A 486 -21.98 -34.27 16.93
N GLU A 487 -23.04 -33.52 17.25
CA GLU A 487 -23.64 -33.49 18.59
C GLU A 487 -24.00 -34.93 18.99
N VAL A 488 -23.02 -35.70 19.49
CA VAL A 488 -23.34 -36.91 20.26
C VAL A 488 -23.56 -36.42 21.67
N GLU A 489 -24.79 -36.57 22.16
CA GLU A 489 -25.12 -36.49 23.58
C GLU A 489 -24.07 -37.30 24.37
N VAL A 490 -23.18 -36.60 25.08
CA VAL A 490 -22.19 -37.23 25.93
C VAL A 490 -22.90 -37.69 27.20
N ASP A 491 -23.28 -38.97 27.20
CA ASP A 491 -23.58 -39.68 28.43
C ASP A 491 -22.27 -39.81 29.24
N ASN A 492 -22.30 -39.29 30.47
CA ASN A 492 -21.16 -39.22 31.37
C ASN A 492 -20.54 -40.60 31.63
N LYS A 493 -19.34 -40.85 31.10
CA LYS A 493 -18.42 -41.85 31.67
C LYS A 493 -16.95 -41.50 31.43
N SER A 494 -16.30 -41.13 32.53
CA SER A 494 -14.87 -41.11 32.86
C SER A 494 -13.86 -41.25 31.70
N ILE A 495 -13.12 -40.17 31.43
CA ILE A 495 -11.90 -40.20 30.61
C ILE A 495 -10.68 -40.10 31.54
N THR A 496 -9.93 -41.19 31.57
CA THR A 496 -8.53 -41.26 31.99
C THR A 496 -7.65 -40.47 31.02
N SER A 497 -6.61 -39.81 31.54
CA SER A 497 -5.74 -38.87 30.85
C SER A 497 -4.78 -39.53 29.83
N ASP A 498 -5.26 -39.82 28.62
CA ASP A 498 -4.41 -40.03 27.45
C ASP A 498 -4.42 -38.76 26.59
N LYS A 499 -3.22 -38.22 26.32
CA LYS A 499 -3.01 -37.02 25.48
C LYS A 499 -3.27 -37.38 24.02
N GLN A 500 -4.51 -37.26 23.55
CA GLN A 500 -4.80 -37.31 22.12
C GLN A 500 -4.41 -35.97 21.46
N PRO A 501 -3.74 -36.00 20.29
CA PRO A 501 -3.45 -34.79 19.51
C PRO A 501 -4.75 -34.08 19.11
N ALA A 502 -4.74 -32.74 19.13
CA ALA A 502 -5.91 -31.96 18.71
C ALA A 502 -6.27 -32.28 17.24
N GLU A 503 -7.56 -32.45 16.94
CA GLU A 503 -8.01 -32.85 15.61
C GLU A 503 -8.54 -31.68 14.76
N HIS A 504 -8.97 -30.59 15.41
CA HIS A 504 -9.54 -29.41 14.75
C HIS A 504 -9.06 -28.10 15.39
N PHE A 505 -8.99 -27.01 14.61
CA PHE A 505 -8.56 -25.69 15.13
C PHE A 505 -9.53 -25.11 16.19
N ASP A 506 -10.78 -25.59 16.24
CA ASP A 506 -11.76 -25.17 17.26
C ASP A 506 -11.34 -25.63 18.68
N GLU A 507 -10.61 -26.73 18.81
CA GLU A 507 -10.09 -27.23 20.08
C GLU A 507 -8.96 -26.33 20.64
N LEU A 508 -8.26 -25.59 19.77
CA LEU A 508 -7.27 -24.59 20.20
C LEU A 508 -7.91 -23.39 20.91
N THR A 509 -9.17 -23.09 20.58
CA THR A 509 -9.90 -22.01 21.25
C THR A 509 -10.30 -22.42 22.67
N ALA A 510 -10.51 -23.72 22.90
CA ALA A 510 -10.75 -24.30 24.21
C ALA A 510 -9.47 -24.50 25.04
N ALA A 511 -8.31 -24.63 24.39
CA ALA A 511 -7.03 -24.73 25.06
C ALA A 511 -6.64 -23.45 25.80
N SER A 512 -5.90 -23.60 26.92
CA SER A 512 -5.39 -22.47 27.68
C SER A 512 -4.46 -21.63 26.80
N PRO A 513 -4.37 -20.30 27.01
CA PRO A 513 -3.50 -19.42 26.23
C PRO A 513 -2.02 -19.87 26.22
N GLU A 514 -1.63 -20.63 27.24
CA GLU A 514 -0.31 -21.21 27.38
C GLU A 514 -0.13 -22.43 26.48
N THR A 515 -1.02 -23.42 26.48
CA THR A 515 -0.80 -24.63 25.66
C THR A 515 -1.18 -24.45 24.19
N ARG A 516 -1.86 -23.36 23.84
CA ARG A 516 -2.39 -23.11 22.50
C ARG A 516 -1.35 -23.16 21.37
N GLN A 517 -0.15 -22.61 21.58
CA GLN A 517 0.89 -22.59 20.54
C GLN A 517 1.54 -23.96 20.34
N GLU A 518 1.61 -24.78 21.40
CA GLU A 518 2.09 -26.16 21.35
C GLU A 518 1.11 -27.04 20.59
N ALA A 519 -0.17 -27.00 20.95
CA ALA A 519 -1.23 -27.74 20.26
C ALA A 519 -1.36 -27.31 18.78
N PHE A 520 -1.16 -26.04 18.48
CA PHE A 520 -1.14 -25.54 17.10
C PHE A 520 -0.01 -26.16 16.28
N MET A 521 1.23 -26.14 16.80
CA MET A 521 2.38 -26.71 16.10
C MET A 521 2.28 -28.23 16.00
N GLU A 522 1.73 -28.89 17.02
CA GLU A 522 1.44 -30.32 16.96
C GLU A 522 0.46 -30.67 15.83
N LEU A 523 -0.66 -29.96 15.72
CA LEU A 523 -1.62 -30.14 14.62
C LEU A 523 -0.97 -29.89 13.24
N TYR A 524 -0.09 -28.88 13.14
CA TYR A 524 0.63 -28.56 11.92
C TYR A 524 1.57 -29.68 11.48
N PHE A 525 2.42 -30.20 12.37
CA PHE A 525 3.36 -31.27 12.01
C PHE A 525 2.67 -32.63 11.86
N PHE A 526 1.68 -32.95 12.68
CA PHE A 526 1.04 -34.26 12.67
C PHE A 526 0.01 -34.41 11.53
N LYS A 527 -0.85 -33.40 11.34
CA LYS A 527 -1.98 -33.48 10.39
C LYS A 527 -1.75 -32.69 9.11
N VAL A 528 -1.29 -31.44 9.21
CA VAL A 528 -1.12 -30.59 8.02
C VAL A 528 0.04 -31.09 7.16
N LEU A 529 1.23 -31.26 7.74
CA LEU A 529 2.41 -31.71 7.00
C LEU A 529 2.21 -33.08 6.35
N SER A 530 1.63 -34.05 7.07
CA SER A 530 1.41 -35.40 6.54
C SER A 530 0.53 -35.39 5.29
N GLN A 531 -0.59 -34.65 5.33
CA GLN A 531 -1.50 -34.50 4.18
C GLN A 531 -0.88 -33.68 3.04
N VAL A 532 -0.15 -32.61 3.36
CA VAL A 532 0.49 -31.75 2.36
C VAL A 532 1.58 -32.50 1.61
N ARG A 533 2.43 -33.26 2.32
CA ARG A 533 3.50 -34.06 1.73
C ARG A 533 2.95 -35.02 0.67
N GLU A 534 1.99 -35.86 1.06
CA GLU A 534 1.40 -36.87 0.16
C GLU A 534 0.71 -36.22 -1.05
N ARG A 535 -0.17 -35.25 -0.82
CA ARG A 535 -0.98 -34.64 -1.89
C ARG A 535 -0.17 -33.75 -2.83
N ALA A 536 0.84 -33.04 -2.31
CA ALA A 536 1.69 -32.17 -3.13
C ALA A 536 2.52 -33.01 -4.10
N VAL A 537 3.11 -34.11 -3.62
CA VAL A 537 3.88 -35.06 -4.46
C VAL A 537 3.00 -35.66 -5.55
N LEU A 538 1.81 -36.16 -5.20
CA LEU A 538 0.85 -36.71 -6.16
C LEU A 538 0.43 -35.68 -7.21
N SER A 539 0.17 -34.44 -6.80
CA SER A 539 -0.20 -33.35 -7.72
C SER A 539 0.97 -32.92 -8.62
N TYR A 540 2.18 -32.86 -8.07
CA TYR A 540 3.39 -32.51 -8.82
C TYR A 540 3.74 -33.59 -9.86
N ALA A 541 3.70 -34.87 -9.48
CA ALA A 541 3.94 -35.99 -10.40
C ALA A 541 2.92 -36.02 -11.56
N ARG A 542 1.63 -35.79 -11.27
CA ARG A 542 0.58 -35.66 -12.28
C ARG A 542 0.82 -34.49 -13.25
N ARG A 543 1.34 -33.37 -12.75
CA ARG A 543 1.64 -32.21 -13.58
C ARG A 543 2.82 -32.46 -14.53
N ARG A 544 3.88 -33.12 -14.04
CA ARG A 544 5.04 -33.48 -14.87
C ARG A 544 4.68 -34.47 -15.97
N THR A 545 3.79 -35.42 -15.69
CA THR A 545 3.32 -36.41 -16.68
C THR A 545 2.37 -35.81 -17.72
N THR A 546 1.51 -34.86 -17.32
CA THR A 546 0.58 -34.17 -18.24
C THR A 546 1.25 -33.10 -19.11
N GLN A 547 2.37 -32.50 -18.68
CA GLN A 547 3.20 -31.63 -19.53
C GLN A 547 3.88 -32.39 -20.69
N TYR A 548 4.03 -33.72 -20.59
CA TYR A 548 4.65 -34.56 -21.63
C TYR A 548 3.66 -35.14 -22.66
N ALA A 549 2.36 -34.87 -22.53
CA ALA A 549 1.39 -35.24 -23.57
C ALA A 549 1.47 -34.20 -24.70
N PRO A 550 1.90 -34.57 -25.93
CA PRO A 550 1.85 -33.63 -27.05
C PRO A 550 0.38 -33.31 -27.30
N SER A 551 -0.03 -32.08 -27.00
CA SER A 551 -1.32 -31.58 -27.40
C SER A 551 -1.34 -31.53 -28.94
N LEU A 552 -2.02 -32.50 -29.55
CA LEU A 552 -2.42 -32.48 -30.95
C LEU A 552 -3.44 -31.35 -31.17
N ARG A 553 -3.00 -30.10 -31.04
CA ARG A 553 -3.65 -28.85 -31.45
C ARG A 553 -2.76 -27.66 -31.07
N SER A 554 -1.56 -27.60 -31.66
CA SER A 554 -0.87 -26.32 -31.80
C SER A 554 -0.33 -26.22 -33.21
N ARG A 555 -1.07 -25.51 -34.05
CA ARG A 555 -0.64 -25.11 -35.38
C ARG A 555 0.45 -24.06 -35.17
N ALA A 556 1.69 -24.42 -35.46
CA ALA A 556 2.84 -23.53 -35.39
C ALA A 556 2.59 -22.27 -36.25
N PRO A 557 2.98 -21.06 -35.79
CA PRO A 557 3.01 -19.89 -36.65
C PRO A 557 4.24 -19.98 -37.55
N SER A 558 4.02 -20.02 -38.86
CA SER A 558 5.08 -19.90 -39.86
C SER A 558 5.60 -18.47 -39.87
N VAL A 559 6.90 -18.32 -39.62
CA VAL A 559 7.68 -17.14 -40.00
C VAL A 559 7.92 -17.21 -41.50
N ASP A 560 7.44 -16.23 -42.28
CA ASP A 560 8.30 -15.42 -43.17
C ASP A 560 7.54 -14.28 -43.88
N SER A 561 8.32 -13.27 -44.28
CA SER A 561 8.07 -12.20 -45.27
C SER A 561 7.58 -10.84 -44.77
N THR A 562 8.60 -10.01 -44.56
CA THR A 562 8.71 -8.55 -44.74
C THR A 562 7.81 -7.93 -45.83
N GLN A 563 7.15 -6.81 -45.52
CA GLN A 563 7.04 -5.63 -46.41
C GLN A 563 6.54 -4.37 -45.68
N GLU A 564 7.25 -3.27 -45.93
CA GLU A 564 7.02 -1.89 -45.46
C GLU A 564 5.86 -1.17 -46.19
N PRO A 565 5.42 0.02 -45.71
CA PRO A 565 4.06 0.53 -45.87
C PRO A 565 3.87 1.45 -47.09
N LYS A 566 2.63 1.51 -47.61
CA LYS A 566 2.18 2.62 -48.48
C LYS A 566 0.78 3.13 -48.14
N LEU A 567 0.69 4.46 -48.29
CA LEU A 567 -0.30 5.44 -47.88
C LEU A 567 -1.61 5.45 -48.69
N ALA A 568 -2.66 5.95 -48.03
CA ALA A 568 -3.78 6.79 -48.53
C ALA A 568 -4.84 6.15 -49.45
N SER A 569 -6.14 6.46 -49.42
CA SER A 569 -7.09 7.17 -48.52
C SER A 569 -8.52 6.91 -49.13
N PRO A 570 -9.62 7.65 -48.86
CA PRO A 570 -10.87 7.15 -48.24
C PRO A 570 -12.11 7.37 -49.16
N PRO A 571 -13.32 7.69 -48.65
CA PRO A 571 -14.22 7.07 -47.66
C PRO A 571 -15.56 6.64 -48.33
N LEU A 572 -16.57 6.26 -47.53
CA LEU A 572 -18.01 6.61 -47.66
C LEU A 572 -18.75 5.83 -46.54
N SER A 573 -19.20 6.46 -45.45
CA SER A 573 -20.56 7.01 -45.21
C SER A 573 -21.68 5.95 -45.37
N ALA A 574 -22.68 5.80 -44.51
CA ALA A 574 -23.11 6.46 -43.28
C ALA A 574 -24.16 5.56 -42.60
N SER A 575 -24.37 5.81 -41.31
CA SER A 575 -25.61 5.73 -40.52
C SER A 575 -26.80 4.90 -41.02
N ALA A 576 -27.37 4.09 -40.12
CA ALA A 576 -28.67 4.38 -39.50
C ALA A 576 -29.25 3.16 -38.73
N THR A 577 -29.35 3.34 -37.41
CA THR A 577 -30.53 3.13 -36.55
C THR A 577 -31.32 1.80 -36.55
N ALA A 578 -31.27 1.19 -35.36
CA ALA A 578 -32.40 0.73 -34.50
C ALA A 578 -33.41 -0.29 -35.04
N THR A 579 -33.52 -1.44 -34.36
CA THR A 579 -34.67 -1.84 -33.50
C THR A 579 -34.55 -3.30 -33.03
N THR A 580 -34.73 -3.53 -31.73
CA THR A 580 -35.21 -4.78 -31.10
C THR A 580 -36.72 -4.95 -31.38
N PRO A 581 -37.45 -6.07 -31.09
CA PRO A 581 -37.14 -7.21 -30.20
C PRO A 581 -37.58 -8.64 -30.66
N SER A 582 -37.23 -9.65 -29.83
CA SER A 582 -37.97 -10.88 -29.47
C SER A 582 -38.46 -11.87 -30.55
N SER A 583 -37.95 -13.12 -30.49
CA SER A 583 -38.77 -14.33 -30.25
C SER A 583 -37.94 -15.63 -30.27
N ARG A 584 -38.11 -16.48 -29.23
CA ARG A 584 -37.85 -17.95 -29.24
C ARG A 584 -38.73 -18.63 -30.32
N PRO A 585 -38.32 -19.78 -30.90
CA PRO A 585 -38.75 -21.08 -30.36
C PRO A 585 -37.73 -22.24 -30.54
N VAL A 586 -37.54 -23.08 -29.51
CA VAL A 586 -38.03 -24.49 -29.40
C VAL A 586 -37.08 -25.55 -29.98
N SER A 587 -36.60 -26.43 -29.10
CA SER A 587 -35.93 -27.70 -29.39
C SER A 587 -36.86 -28.70 -30.09
N PRO A 588 -36.29 -29.71 -30.77
CA PRO A 588 -36.83 -31.06 -30.64
C PRO A 588 -35.74 -32.09 -30.31
N ALA A 589 -36.13 -33.03 -29.45
CA ALA A 589 -35.39 -34.24 -29.11
C ALA A 589 -35.83 -35.40 -30.06
N PRO A 590 -35.32 -36.65 -29.91
CA PRO A 590 -34.61 -37.38 -30.95
C PRO A 590 -35.44 -38.52 -31.60
N PRO A 591 -34.98 -39.14 -32.70
CA PRO A 591 -35.53 -40.41 -33.15
C PRO A 591 -34.58 -41.60 -32.90
N GLN A 592 -35.21 -42.73 -32.58
CA GLN A 592 -34.60 -44.05 -32.40
C GLN A 592 -34.44 -44.84 -33.70
N LEU A 593 -33.47 -45.75 -33.62
CA LEU A 593 -33.15 -47.01 -34.33
C LEU A 593 -34.17 -47.67 -35.29
N LYS A 594 -33.67 -48.11 -36.46
CA LYS A 594 -33.89 -49.44 -37.11
C LYS A 594 -33.08 -49.54 -38.44
N THR A 595 -31.99 -50.33 -38.49
CA THR A 595 -31.81 -51.70 -39.08
C THR A 595 -31.50 -51.78 -40.59
N GLY A 596 -30.39 -52.49 -40.92
CA GLY A 596 -30.05 -53.08 -42.24
C GLY A 596 -28.88 -52.35 -42.95
N ASP A 597 -27.62 -52.76 -42.79
CA ASP A 597 -26.89 -53.90 -43.43
C ASP A 597 -26.04 -53.45 -44.64
N SER A 598 -24.71 -53.46 -44.50
CA SER A 598 -23.77 -54.21 -45.38
C SER A 598 -22.29 -53.87 -45.11
N ASN A 599 -21.61 -54.81 -44.44
CA ASN A 599 -20.21 -55.29 -44.62
C ASN A 599 -19.08 -54.32 -45.00
N HIS A 600 -18.11 -54.14 -44.09
CA HIS A 600 -16.73 -54.65 -44.30
C HIS A 600 -15.88 -54.65 -43.01
N SER A 601 -15.62 -55.87 -42.52
CA SER A 601 -14.39 -56.39 -41.89
C SER A 601 -13.51 -55.49 -41.00
N VAL A 602 -13.59 -55.76 -39.70
CA VAL A 602 -12.67 -55.34 -38.63
C VAL A 602 -11.40 -56.21 -38.66
N PRO A 603 -10.17 -55.65 -38.58
CA PRO A 603 -8.99 -56.41 -38.20
C PRO A 603 -8.94 -56.56 -36.67
N ALA A 604 -8.95 -57.80 -36.21
CA ALA A 604 -8.69 -58.17 -34.83
C ALA A 604 -7.25 -57.76 -34.43
N LEU A 605 -7.11 -56.86 -33.47
CA LEU A 605 -5.84 -56.68 -32.77
C LEU A 605 -5.72 -57.77 -31.71
N GLN A 606 -4.87 -58.75 -32.01
CA GLN A 606 -4.39 -59.74 -31.06
C GLN A 606 -3.74 -59.03 -29.87
N VAL A 607 -4.25 -59.31 -28.67
CA VAL A 607 -3.56 -59.02 -27.41
C VAL A 607 -2.35 -59.95 -27.35
N GLN A 608 -1.20 -59.45 -27.75
CA GLN A 608 0.09 -60.02 -27.33
C GLN A 608 0.38 -59.51 -25.92
N ALA A 609 0.48 -60.44 -24.97
CA ALA A 609 1.01 -60.15 -23.65
C ALA A 609 2.43 -59.57 -23.79
N PRO A 610 2.74 -58.43 -23.16
CA PRO A 610 4.13 -57.98 -23.11
C PRO A 610 4.91 -58.94 -22.22
N ASP A 611 6.03 -59.42 -22.76
CA ASP A 611 7.04 -60.20 -22.06
C ASP A 611 7.40 -59.53 -20.73
N ARG A 612 7.24 -60.29 -19.65
CA ARG A 612 7.57 -59.89 -18.29
C ARG A 612 9.08 -59.93 -18.12
N ALA A 613 9.78 -58.92 -18.61
CA ALA A 613 11.11 -58.59 -18.10
C ALA A 613 10.94 -58.05 -16.67
N PRO A 614 11.73 -58.50 -15.69
CA PRO A 614 11.67 -57.93 -14.35
C PRO A 614 12.16 -56.49 -14.41
N GLN A 615 11.23 -55.55 -14.30
CA GLN A 615 11.52 -54.14 -14.06
C GLN A 615 12.07 -54.04 -12.63
N GLU A 616 13.39 -54.07 -12.51
CA GLU A 616 14.12 -53.82 -11.28
C GLU A 616 13.85 -52.38 -10.78
N TYR A 617 13.32 -52.29 -9.55
CA TYR A 617 13.63 -51.28 -8.52
C TYR A 617 14.14 -49.90 -8.98
N ARG A 618 13.29 -49.06 -9.58
CA ARG A 618 13.63 -47.62 -9.79
C ARG A 618 12.50 -46.63 -9.48
N GLY A 619 11.31 -47.11 -9.12
CA GLY A 619 10.14 -46.26 -8.86
C GLY A 619 10.05 -45.73 -7.43
N GLU A 620 10.41 -46.54 -6.43
CA GLU A 620 10.28 -46.20 -5.01
C GLU A 620 11.25 -45.09 -4.57
N ASP A 621 12.50 -45.12 -5.04
CA ASP A 621 13.54 -44.14 -4.68
C ASP A 621 13.23 -42.71 -5.19
N ALA A 622 12.53 -42.59 -6.32
CA ALA A 622 12.20 -41.28 -6.90
C ALA A 622 11.00 -40.61 -6.20
N THR A 623 10.06 -41.41 -5.67
CA THR A 623 8.91 -40.90 -4.92
C THR A 623 9.30 -40.52 -3.49
N THR A 624 10.15 -41.32 -2.84
CA THR A 624 10.66 -41.01 -1.49
C THR A 624 11.47 -39.73 -1.50
N THR A 625 12.41 -39.57 -2.44
CA THR A 625 13.19 -38.32 -2.58
C THR A 625 12.30 -37.08 -2.81
N LEU A 626 11.20 -37.21 -3.55
CA LEU A 626 10.27 -36.09 -3.78
C LEU A 626 9.41 -35.77 -2.54
N GLU A 627 9.04 -36.77 -1.73
CA GLU A 627 8.39 -36.56 -0.43
C GLU A 627 9.33 -35.89 0.58
N GLU A 628 10.61 -36.25 0.56
CA GLU A 628 11.66 -35.60 1.36
C GLU A 628 11.80 -34.12 0.97
N ASP A 629 11.87 -33.83 -0.33
CA ASP A 629 11.93 -32.46 -0.85
C ASP A 629 10.68 -31.65 -0.50
N ALA A 630 9.48 -32.23 -0.67
CA ALA A 630 8.22 -31.57 -0.31
C ALA A 630 8.15 -31.25 1.19
N THR A 631 8.61 -32.17 2.03
CA THR A 631 8.72 -31.96 3.49
C THR A 631 9.67 -30.82 3.81
N ALA A 632 10.85 -30.80 3.18
CA ALA A 632 11.83 -29.74 3.38
C ALA A 632 11.32 -28.36 2.96
N VAL A 633 10.60 -28.30 1.83
CA VAL A 633 9.95 -27.08 1.34
C VAL A 633 8.91 -26.60 2.34
N TRP A 634 8.04 -27.48 2.81
CA TRP A 634 7.01 -27.11 3.78
C TRP A 634 7.61 -26.60 5.09
N CYS A 635 8.57 -27.31 5.68
CA CYS A 635 9.28 -26.85 6.88
C CYS A 635 9.96 -25.50 6.65
N THR A 636 10.60 -25.31 5.49
CA THR A 636 11.21 -24.01 5.13
C THR A 636 10.16 -22.89 5.11
N LEU A 637 8.99 -23.12 4.49
CA LEU A 637 7.91 -22.13 4.41
C LEU A 637 7.33 -21.77 5.79
N VAL A 638 7.14 -22.76 6.67
CA VAL A 638 6.63 -22.53 8.03
C VAL A 638 7.64 -21.75 8.87
N LEU A 639 8.93 -22.14 8.88
CA LEU A 639 9.96 -21.38 9.59
C LEU A 639 10.04 -19.95 9.05
N ARG A 640 10.05 -19.80 7.72
CA ARG A 640 10.08 -18.50 7.06
C ARG A 640 8.89 -17.64 7.48
N MET A 641 7.67 -18.18 7.47
CA MET A 641 6.47 -17.46 7.92
C MET A 641 6.63 -16.95 9.36
N LEU A 642 7.08 -17.80 10.28
CA LEU A 642 7.27 -17.41 11.68
C LEU A 642 8.33 -16.30 11.82
N CYS A 643 9.46 -16.42 11.12
CA CYS A 643 10.51 -15.42 11.11
C CYS A 643 10.03 -14.11 10.47
N TRP A 644 9.28 -14.17 9.38
CA TRP A 644 8.78 -13.00 8.66
C TRP A 644 7.78 -12.22 9.49
N LEU A 645 6.85 -12.90 10.17
CA LEU A 645 5.86 -12.31 11.08
C LEU A 645 6.49 -11.84 12.41
N LEU A 646 7.65 -12.37 12.78
CA LEU A 646 8.46 -11.81 13.88
C LEU A 646 9.26 -10.60 13.43
N LEU A 647 9.74 -10.57 12.19
CA LEU A 647 10.58 -9.47 11.71
C LEU A 647 9.74 -8.24 11.39
N HIS A 648 8.58 -8.42 10.76
CA HIS A 648 7.67 -7.34 10.38
C HIS A 648 6.48 -7.24 11.34
N ASP A 649 5.89 -6.05 11.43
CA ASP A 649 4.76 -5.77 12.29
C ASP A 649 3.70 -4.91 11.60
N PHE A 650 2.47 -4.95 12.11
CA PHE A 650 1.34 -4.18 11.60
C PHE A 650 0.62 -3.48 12.73
N HIS A 651 0.08 -2.29 12.44
CA HIS A 651 -0.73 -1.59 13.41
C HIS A 651 -2.10 -2.27 13.53
N LYS A 652 -2.54 -2.60 14.75
CA LYS A 652 -3.77 -3.37 15.00
C LYS A 652 -5.06 -2.81 14.38
N ARG A 653 -5.13 -1.48 14.21
CA ARG A 653 -6.28 -0.78 13.62
C ARG A 653 -6.16 -0.56 12.11
N ASP A 654 -4.98 -0.80 11.56
CA ASP A 654 -4.77 -0.69 10.13
C ASP A 654 -5.37 -1.93 9.46
N VAL A 655 -6.33 -1.72 8.58
CA VAL A 655 -6.97 -2.74 7.75
C VAL A 655 -7.14 -2.18 6.36
N GLN A 656 -6.97 -3.03 5.36
CA GLN A 656 -7.06 -2.61 3.98
C GLN A 656 -8.51 -2.38 3.58
N ILE A 657 -8.78 -1.17 3.12
CA ILE A 657 -10.01 -0.79 2.41
C ILE A 657 -9.72 -0.91 0.91
N PRO A 658 -10.63 -1.50 0.09
CA PRO A 658 -10.44 -1.68 -1.34
C PRO A 658 -10.07 -0.37 -2.06
N LYS A 659 -8.88 -0.35 -2.66
CA LYS A 659 -8.34 0.79 -3.43
C LYS A 659 -7.18 0.36 -4.35
N SER A 660 -7.16 -0.90 -4.77
CA SER A 660 -6.08 -1.50 -5.57
C SER A 660 -5.89 -0.79 -6.92
N GLU A 661 -6.96 -0.26 -7.48
CA GLU A 661 -6.96 0.51 -8.73
C GLU A 661 -6.25 1.87 -8.64
N LEU A 662 -5.93 2.34 -7.43
CA LEU A 662 -5.21 3.60 -7.21
C LEU A 662 -3.69 3.43 -7.18
N LEU A 663 -3.19 2.20 -7.25
CA LEU A 663 -1.76 1.94 -7.37
C LEU A 663 -1.21 2.64 -8.62
N GLY A 664 -0.26 3.56 -8.42
CA GLY A 664 0.32 4.37 -9.51
C GLY A 664 -0.63 5.42 -10.11
N SER A 665 -1.81 5.65 -9.54
CA SER A 665 -2.77 6.64 -10.04
C SER A 665 -2.22 8.07 -9.91
N ARG A 666 -2.02 8.71 -11.06
CA ARG A 666 -1.56 10.10 -11.19
C ARG A 666 -2.68 11.14 -11.13
N LEU A 667 -3.86 10.76 -10.62
CA LEU A 667 -4.97 11.67 -10.42
C LEU A 667 -4.50 12.81 -9.50
N PRO A 668 -4.52 14.09 -9.94
CA PRO A 668 -4.09 15.20 -9.10
C PRO A 668 -5.09 15.38 -7.95
N VAL A 669 -4.54 15.53 -6.75
CA VAL A 669 -5.28 15.91 -5.54
C VAL A 669 -4.54 17.04 -4.85
N TYR A 670 -5.25 17.76 -3.98
CA TYR A 670 -4.75 18.99 -3.38
C TYR A 670 -4.71 18.87 -1.87
N ILE A 671 -3.83 19.62 -1.22
CA ILE A 671 -3.77 19.70 0.24
C ILE A 671 -3.95 21.17 0.62
N ALA A 672 -4.96 21.46 1.44
CA ALA A 672 -5.39 22.79 1.84
C ALA A 672 -4.33 23.57 2.60
#